data_AF-A0A8H3W9Z7-F1
#
_entry.id   AF-A0A8H3W9Z7-F1
#
_cell.length_a   1.000
_cell.length_b   1.000
_cell.length_c   1.000
_cell.angle_alpha   90.00
_cell.angle_beta   90.00
_cell.angle_gamma   90.00
#
_symmetry.space_group_name_H-M   'P 1'
#
loop_
_entity.id
_entity.type
_entity.pdbx_description
1 polymer ?
#
loop_
_entity_poly.entity_id
_entity_poly.type
_entity_poly.pdbx_seq_one_letter_code
_entity_poly.pdbx_strand_id
1 'polypeptide(L)'
;MIAPEQVTGQPNTAIDHEVAIAAEDYDDSASEYAPHSVASSSTSVTSSILEYRLENGRTYHGYKEGKYMMPNDDKEVERLDLQHNLFLHTFEDRLATAPPNEPGAKVGRVLDVGTGSGIWAMDFGDEHPEAEVRGFDLSAVQPEFTPPNVKFEIDDLEEPWNYSRPFDYIHSRMMNGSIADWSEYFKKCYDNLNPGGYFELIEPVVTVTSDDGTVKPEHTAVRTGELLIEATAKAGRKYTYIPTLKPILMEAGFEYVTMQHFKWPTNPWPKDKKFKELGYWHNENLLEGWEAICMAPLTRALGWTKEEVQVLMAQNRKEFNDRSIHAYHSISRPSAMPSSPAADAPRGASPNAQPTDQPNTVTDHEVTIAADEAADPETDVETQSISSSTTSVTSSIFDYRVENGRTYHRYKDGNLQHNMFVQTFDGKLGTAPPNQPGAKVGRVLDVGTGTGIWCMDFGDEHPEAEVRGIDLSAVQPEFTPPNVKFEIDDLEDTWIYSHPFEYIHSRMMNSSISDWKEYIQKCYDNLTPGGYLELNEVDILCLSDDGSLTPEHSISKTARLLQEATENLGRRYQDIRDLKPILMEVGFEDVVMQRFKWPTNDWPKDPRYKVLGQWTNENLRGWEAICMAPLTRGLDWTREEVIVLMSENRRDFNDRSIHAYFSIWSIYGRKPLKARDTEGQITNFHFTHQADLYEHSHMGVVLVRFFAVFATGSLLPALVLHAARGKPRNGNYEYNLPNDDRENERLDLQHTMFLLTFNDKLGNAPPNNPGAKVGRVLDVGTGTGIWAIDFADEHPEAEVRGIDLSVAFPEYAPSNVKFEIADLEEQWTFSRPFDYIHSRMMNSSVSNWREFIQECYDNLSPGGYLELNEIDLMALSDDGTLKPDHTLLKASHLIQEALRIIGRPYQDIKELKSVLADVGFVDIILQQYKWPTNSWPKERRHKELGVWMNENLHEGWEAICMAPLTRVLGWTREEVEDLMAQNRQEQDDRSIHAYYSIWSIYGKKPERTGFV
;
A
#
# COMPACT_ATOMS: atom_id res chain seq x y z
N MET A 1 -11.21 -65.97 45.47
CA MET A 1 -10.73 -66.27 44.11
C MET A 1 -10.85 -64.99 43.32
N ILE A 2 -9.74 -64.60 42.69
CA ILE A 2 -9.47 -63.27 42.13
C ILE A 2 -10.25 -63.08 40.82
N ALA A 3 -10.97 -61.97 40.68
CA ALA A 3 -11.56 -61.51 39.42
C ALA A 3 -10.65 -60.43 38.80
N PRO A 4 -10.46 -60.40 37.47
CA PRO A 4 -9.44 -59.56 36.84
C PRO A 4 -9.94 -58.13 36.57
N GLU A 5 -8.99 -57.20 36.60
CA GLU A 5 -9.12 -55.76 36.37
C GLU A 5 -9.67 -55.42 34.97
N GLN A 6 -10.60 -54.46 34.92
CA GLN A 6 -10.99 -53.76 33.70
C GLN A 6 -10.01 -52.62 33.43
N VAL A 7 -9.30 -52.68 32.31
CA VAL A 7 -8.64 -51.52 31.70
C VAL A 7 -9.66 -50.86 30.76
N THR A 8 -10.09 -49.66 31.12
CA THR A 8 -10.91 -48.79 30.28
C THR A 8 -10.02 -47.94 29.37
N GLY A 9 -10.14 -48.12 28.06
CA GLY A 9 -9.73 -47.16 27.05
C GLY A 9 -10.83 -47.05 26.00
N GLN A 10 -11.61 -45.96 26.03
CA GLN A 10 -12.57 -45.63 24.99
C GLN A 10 -11.82 -45.03 23.78
N PRO A 11 -12.22 -45.35 22.53
CA PRO A 11 -11.71 -44.67 21.34
C PRO A 11 -12.29 -43.24 21.28
N ASN A 12 -11.41 -42.24 21.15
CA ASN A 12 -11.79 -40.84 20.94
C ASN A 12 -12.44 -40.72 19.55
N THR A 13 -13.76 -40.58 19.51
CA THR A 13 -14.49 -40.16 18.31
C THR A 13 -14.27 -38.67 18.10
N ALA A 14 -13.52 -38.31 17.06
CA ALA A 14 -13.35 -36.93 16.61
C ALA A 14 -14.72 -36.33 16.24
N ILE A 15 -15.05 -35.16 16.78
CA ILE A 15 -16.31 -34.47 16.57
C ILE A 15 -16.07 -33.45 15.44
N ASP A 16 -16.70 -33.65 14.29
CA ASP A 16 -16.81 -32.61 13.26
C ASP A 16 -17.72 -31.51 13.85
N HIS A 17 -17.17 -30.32 14.12
CA HIS A 17 -17.91 -29.20 14.72
C HIS A 17 -18.49 -28.31 13.61
N GLU A 18 -19.83 -28.18 13.57
CA GLU A 18 -20.53 -27.27 12.67
C GLU A 18 -21.04 -26.05 13.47
N VAL A 19 -20.65 -24.86 13.04
CA VAL A 19 -21.11 -23.59 13.62
C VAL A 19 -22.33 -23.09 12.85
N ALA A 20 -23.42 -22.79 13.56
CA ALA A 20 -24.55 -22.03 13.04
C ALA A 20 -24.51 -20.61 13.61
N ILE A 21 -24.67 -19.60 12.75
CA ILE A 21 -24.66 -18.18 13.13
C ILE A 21 -26.08 -17.64 12.93
N ALA A 22 -26.65 -17.00 13.96
CA ALA A 22 -27.98 -16.40 13.87
C ALA A 22 -27.88 -14.93 13.40
N ALA A 23 -28.75 -14.53 12.46
CA ALA A 23 -28.82 -13.17 11.95
C ALA A 23 -29.60 -12.22 12.87
N GLU A 24 -29.24 -10.93 12.87
CA GLU A 24 -30.01 -9.88 13.55
C GLU A 24 -31.41 -9.74 12.93
N ASP A 25 -32.46 -9.68 13.75
CA ASP A 25 -33.83 -9.53 13.21
C ASP A 25 -34.01 -8.08 12.74
N TYR A 26 -33.85 -7.84 11.45
CA TYR A 26 -34.14 -6.57 10.79
C TYR A 26 -35.55 -6.63 10.16
N ASP A 27 -36.42 -5.70 10.55
CA ASP A 27 -37.77 -5.54 9.99
C ASP A 27 -37.69 -4.65 8.74
N ASP A 28 -37.51 -5.27 7.58
CA ASP A 28 -37.33 -4.55 6.31
C ASP A 28 -38.62 -4.57 5.49
N SER A 29 -39.44 -3.54 5.68
CA SER A 29 -40.57 -3.23 4.79
C SER A 29 -40.38 -1.84 4.18
N ALA A 30 -39.60 -1.74 3.11
CA ALA A 30 -39.65 -0.57 2.22
C ALA A 30 -39.43 -0.97 0.75
N SER A 31 -40.44 -0.61 -0.04
CA SER A 31 -40.74 -1.00 -1.41
C SER A 31 -39.78 -0.53 -2.50
N GLU A 32 -39.73 -1.31 -3.59
CA GLU A 32 -39.34 -0.94 -4.96
C GLU A 32 -39.67 0.52 -5.32
N TYR A 33 -38.68 1.28 -5.80
CA TYR A 33 -38.92 2.52 -6.56
C TYR A 33 -38.09 2.58 -7.84
N ALA A 34 -38.81 2.69 -8.95
CA ALA A 34 -38.30 2.90 -10.31
C ALA A 34 -37.73 4.32 -10.50
N PRO A 35 -36.80 4.52 -11.46
CA PRO A 35 -36.11 5.81 -11.65
C PRO A 35 -36.99 6.79 -12.41
N HIS A 36 -37.17 8.00 -11.86
CA HIS A 36 -37.66 9.16 -12.58
C HIS A 36 -36.55 10.21 -12.71
N SER A 37 -36.19 10.52 -13.95
CA SER A 37 -35.28 11.62 -14.31
C SER A 37 -35.90 12.98 -14.00
N VAL A 38 -35.13 13.90 -13.40
CA VAL A 38 -35.39 15.34 -13.44
C VAL A 38 -34.11 16.05 -13.89
N ALA A 39 -34.29 16.99 -14.81
CA ALA A 39 -33.25 17.58 -15.66
C ALA A 39 -32.27 18.53 -14.94
N SER A 40 -31.01 18.35 -15.33
CA SER A 40 -29.81 19.21 -15.35
C SER A 40 -29.97 20.73 -15.24
N SER A 41 -29.07 21.32 -14.45
CA SER A 41 -28.36 22.57 -14.78
C SER A 41 -26.99 22.62 -14.08
N SER A 42 -26.10 21.65 -14.32
CA SER A 42 -24.67 21.84 -14.08
C SER A 42 -23.98 21.92 -15.44
N THR A 43 -23.15 22.95 -15.63
CA THR A 43 -22.39 23.12 -16.87
C THR A 43 -21.16 22.20 -16.76
N SER A 44 -20.85 21.44 -17.81
CA SER A 44 -19.67 20.58 -17.88
C SER A 44 -18.39 21.38 -17.56
N VAL A 45 -17.53 20.83 -16.71
CA VAL A 45 -16.22 21.39 -16.34
C VAL A 45 -15.43 21.70 -17.62
N THR A 46 -14.98 22.95 -17.79
CA THR A 46 -14.06 23.33 -18.88
C THR A 46 -12.64 22.92 -18.51
N SER A 47 -11.84 22.44 -19.47
CA SER A 47 -10.48 21.93 -19.24
C SER A 47 -9.57 22.87 -18.43
N SER A 48 -9.77 24.19 -18.54
CA SER A 48 -9.02 25.20 -17.79
C SER A 48 -9.27 25.24 -16.28
N ILE A 49 -10.32 24.57 -15.77
CA ILE A 49 -10.63 24.47 -14.33
C ILE A 49 -9.80 23.35 -13.68
N LEU A 50 -9.35 22.36 -14.47
CA LEU A 50 -8.50 21.24 -14.05
C LEU A 50 -6.99 21.55 -14.22
N GLU A 51 -6.64 22.73 -14.74
CA GLU A 51 -5.24 23.13 -14.88
C GLU A 51 -4.67 23.50 -13.50
N TYR A 52 -3.82 22.63 -12.95
CA TYR A 52 -3.13 22.86 -11.68
C TYR A 52 -1.95 23.82 -11.85
N ARG A 53 -1.67 24.59 -10.79
CA ARG A 53 -0.48 25.45 -10.69
C ARG A 53 0.60 24.72 -9.91
N LEU A 54 1.72 24.47 -10.54
CA LEU A 54 2.93 23.98 -9.87
C LEU A 54 3.69 25.17 -9.23
N GLU A 55 3.88 25.13 -7.92
CA GLU A 55 4.68 26.12 -7.19
C GLU A 55 5.43 25.44 -6.04
N ASN A 56 6.72 25.74 -5.88
CA ASN A 56 7.56 25.18 -4.82
C ASN A 56 7.64 23.63 -4.79
N GLY A 57 7.28 22.95 -5.88
CA GLY A 57 7.23 21.48 -5.97
C GLY A 57 5.95 20.86 -5.42
N ARG A 58 4.86 21.63 -5.32
CA ARG A 58 3.52 21.19 -4.95
C ARG A 58 2.51 21.71 -5.98
N THR A 59 1.40 21.00 -6.19
CA THR A 59 0.32 21.50 -7.06
C THR A 59 -0.71 22.27 -6.24
N TYR A 60 -1.32 23.29 -6.85
CA TYR A 60 -2.39 24.10 -6.29
C TYR A 60 -3.52 24.23 -7.32
N HIS A 61 -4.76 24.41 -6.89
CA HIS A 61 -5.90 24.61 -7.80
C HIS A 61 -5.75 25.89 -8.66
N GLY A 62 -6.18 25.84 -9.93
CA GLY A 62 -6.18 26.97 -10.85
C GLY A 62 -7.46 27.82 -10.83
N TYR A 63 -8.54 27.34 -10.22
CA TYR A 63 -9.85 27.99 -10.22
C TYR A 63 -9.93 29.15 -9.20
N LYS A 64 -10.02 30.41 -9.65
CA LYS A 64 -9.91 31.61 -8.79
C LYS A 64 -8.56 31.67 -8.05
N GLU A 65 -7.51 31.60 -8.87
CA GLU A 65 -6.11 31.62 -8.49
C GLU A 65 -5.78 32.56 -7.30
N GLY A 66 -5.03 32.03 -6.33
CA GLY A 66 -4.52 32.78 -5.18
C GLY A 66 -5.49 32.89 -4.00
N LYS A 67 -6.74 32.41 -4.11
CA LYS A 67 -7.70 32.42 -2.98
C LYS A 67 -7.41 31.35 -1.93
N TYR A 68 -7.20 30.10 -2.34
CA TYR A 68 -6.90 28.98 -1.44
C TYR A 68 -5.40 28.66 -1.49
N MET A 69 -4.82 28.43 -0.30
CA MET A 69 -3.37 28.42 -0.08
C MET A 69 -2.82 27.04 0.26
N MET A 70 -3.64 25.99 0.23
CA MET A 70 -3.16 24.62 0.47
C MET A 70 -2.95 23.89 -0.87
N PRO A 71 -1.98 22.97 -0.92
CA PRO A 71 -1.75 22.15 -2.09
C PRO A 71 -2.91 21.19 -2.35
N ASN A 72 -2.93 20.57 -3.52
CA ASN A 72 -3.95 19.61 -3.94
C ASN A 72 -3.37 18.39 -4.68
N ASP A 73 -2.10 18.09 -4.45
CA ASP A 73 -1.42 16.89 -4.93
C ASP A 73 -1.82 15.66 -4.11
N ASP A 74 -1.53 14.46 -4.63
CA ASP A 74 -1.85 13.18 -3.99
C ASP A 74 -1.32 13.09 -2.57
N LYS A 75 -0.12 13.63 -2.33
CA LYS A 75 0.46 13.72 -0.99
C LYS A 75 -0.44 14.49 -0.01
N GLU A 76 -1.08 15.56 -0.44
CA GLU A 76 -2.03 16.29 0.42
C GLU A 76 -3.34 15.51 0.60
N VAL A 77 -3.80 14.79 -0.42
CA VAL A 77 -5.00 13.93 -0.34
C VAL A 77 -4.81 12.82 0.68
N GLU A 78 -3.70 12.09 0.64
CA GLU A 78 -3.34 11.05 1.62
C GLU A 78 -3.30 11.60 3.05
N ARG A 79 -2.71 12.79 3.22
CA ARG A 79 -2.68 13.47 4.52
C ARG A 79 -4.08 13.85 5.03
N LEU A 80 -4.98 14.29 4.14
CA LEU A 80 -6.38 14.59 4.50
C LEU A 80 -7.14 13.34 4.94
N ASP A 81 -6.86 12.19 4.34
CA ASP A 81 -7.46 10.90 4.73
C ASP A 81 -6.93 10.42 6.09
N LEU A 82 -5.63 10.58 6.36
CA LEU A 82 -5.06 10.39 7.70
C LEU A 82 -5.75 11.32 8.73
N GLN A 83 -5.97 12.57 8.36
CA GLN A 83 -6.67 13.53 9.22
C GLN A 83 -8.14 13.14 9.47
N HIS A 84 -8.83 12.55 8.49
CA HIS A 84 -10.16 12.00 8.69
C HIS A 84 -10.15 10.93 9.79
N ASN A 85 -9.19 10.01 9.77
CA ASN A 85 -9.05 8.98 10.80
C ASN A 85 -8.77 9.57 12.20
N LEU A 86 -8.00 10.66 12.29
CA LEU A 86 -7.82 11.39 13.56
C LEU A 86 -9.14 11.92 14.12
N PHE A 87 -10.07 12.37 13.28
CA PHE A 87 -11.39 12.80 13.72
C PHE A 87 -12.26 11.64 14.21
N LEU A 88 -12.27 10.51 13.50
CA LEU A 88 -12.96 9.29 13.96
C LEU A 88 -12.47 8.87 15.34
N HIS A 89 -11.15 8.80 15.53
CA HIS A 89 -10.54 8.51 16.84
C HIS A 89 -10.91 9.54 17.93
N THR A 90 -11.06 10.81 17.55
CA THR A 90 -11.44 11.88 18.48
C THR A 90 -12.89 11.76 18.93
N PHE A 91 -13.79 11.42 17.99
CA PHE A 91 -15.24 11.39 18.20
C PHE A 91 -15.81 10.02 18.53
N GLU A 92 -14.92 9.05 18.78
CA GLU A 92 -15.27 7.68 19.16
C GLU A 92 -16.05 6.99 18.02
N ASP A 93 -15.41 6.98 16.85
CA ASP A 93 -15.88 6.35 15.61
C ASP A 93 -17.19 6.93 15.09
N ARG A 94 -17.44 8.20 15.39
CA ARG A 94 -18.50 9.00 14.76
C ARG A 94 -17.90 10.01 13.81
N LEU A 95 -18.58 10.26 12.70
CA LEU A 95 -18.16 11.24 11.70
C LEU A 95 -18.11 12.67 12.23
N ALA A 96 -19.00 13.00 13.17
CA ALA A 96 -18.99 14.23 13.95
C ALA A 96 -19.86 14.07 15.21
N THR A 97 -20.13 15.14 15.96
CA THR A 97 -20.87 15.05 17.24
C THR A 97 -22.19 15.80 17.26
N ALA A 98 -22.64 16.39 16.14
CA ALA A 98 -24.00 16.93 16.04
C ALA A 98 -25.05 15.81 15.93
N PRO A 99 -26.30 16.05 16.35
CA PRO A 99 -27.37 15.05 16.33
C PRO A 99 -27.59 14.30 15.00
N PRO A 100 -27.36 14.90 13.81
CA PRO A 100 -27.37 14.16 12.54
C PRO A 100 -26.40 12.98 12.46
N ASN A 101 -25.37 12.94 13.30
CA ASN A 101 -24.37 11.86 13.39
C ASN A 101 -24.64 10.90 14.57
N GLU A 102 -25.82 10.98 15.20
CA GLU A 102 -26.22 10.00 16.21
C GLU A 102 -26.69 8.70 15.54
N PRO A 103 -26.37 7.52 16.10
CA PRO A 103 -26.81 6.25 15.53
C PRO A 103 -28.33 6.20 15.31
N GLY A 104 -28.74 5.92 14.07
CA GLY A 104 -30.16 5.84 13.68
C GLY A 104 -30.83 7.19 13.43
N ALA A 105 -30.10 8.30 13.45
CA ALA A 105 -30.60 9.59 12.98
C ALA A 105 -31.05 9.49 11.52
N LYS A 106 -32.14 10.19 11.18
CA LYS A 106 -32.65 10.29 9.81
C LYS A 106 -32.45 11.70 9.31
N VAL A 107 -31.72 11.82 8.20
CA VAL A 107 -31.34 13.11 7.63
C VAL A 107 -31.73 13.10 6.16
N GLY A 108 -32.42 14.14 5.68
CA GLY A 108 -32.91 14.17 4.31
C GLY A 108 -31.89 14.74 3.32
N ARG A 109 -31.29 15.89 3.65
CA ARG A 109 -30.36 16.58 2.75
C ARG A 109 -29.18 17.20 3.49
N VAL A 110 -27.96 16.87 3.06
CA VAL A 110 -26.70 17.27 3.73
C VAL A 110 -25.79 18.02 2.79
N LEU A 111 -25.09 19.02 3.33
CA LEU A 111 -24.05 19.77 2.64
C LEU A 111 -22.73 19.65 3.40
N ASP A 112 -21.69 19.15 2.74
CA ASP A 112 -20.31 19.16 3.22
C ASP A 112 -19.53 20.28 2.53
N VAL A 113 -19.12 21.30 3.30
CA VAL A 113 -18.49 22.51 2.80
C VAL A 113 -16.98 22.45 2.98
N GLY A 114 -16.24 22.50 1.86
CA GLY A 114 -14.78 22.28 1.86
C GLY A 114 -14.46 20.81 2.01
N THR A 115 -15.02 19.99 1.11
CA THR A 115 -15.05 18.52 1.27
C THR A 115 -13.66 17.86 1.16
N GLY A 116 -12.64 18.57 0.63
CA GLY A 116 -11.29 18.02 0.50
C GLY A 116 -11.29 16.77 -0.40
N SER A 117 -10.77 15.64 0.10
CA SER A 117 -10.80 14.34 -0.59
C SER A 117 -12.22 13.79 -0.80
N GLY A 118 -13.22 14.32 -0.08
CA GLY A 118 -14.60 13.84 -0.14
C GLY A 118 -14.90 12.69 0.81
N ILE A 119 -13.91 12.17 1.54
CA ILE A 119 -14.04 10.97 2.39
C ILE A 119 -15.16 11.09 3.44
N TRP A 120 -15.30 12.26 4.10
CA TRP A 120 -16.37 12.47 5.07
C TRP A 120 -17.77 12.41 4.43
N ALA A 121 -17.95 13.02 3.25
CA ALA A 121 -19.23 13.02 2.55
C ALA A 121 -19.60 11.62 2.05
N MET A 122 -18.60 10.82 1.66
CA MET A 122 -18.81 9.42 1.28
C MET A 122 -19.22 8.57 2.48
N ASP A 123 -18.48 8.63 3.59
CA ASP A 123 -18.82 7.87 4.80
C ASP A 123 -20.20 8.29 5.34
N PHE A 124 -20.52 9.59 5.33
CA PHE A 124 -21.84 10.06 5.74
C PHE A 124 -22.94 9.56 4.79
N GLY A 125 -22.66 9.52 3.48
CA GLY A 125 -23.57 8.97 2.47
C GLY A 125 -23.84 7.47 2.66
N ASP A 126 -22.82 6.73 3.09
CA ASP A 126 -22.91 5.29 3.40
C ASP A 126 -23.67 5.05 4.72
N GLU A 127 -23.45 5.86 5.76
CA GLU A 127 -24.20 5.80 7.02
C GLU A 127 -25.68 6.22 6.85
N HIS A 128 -25.96 7.11 5.89
CA HIS A 128 -27.28 7.66 5.61
C HIS A 128 -27.69 7.46 4.13
N PRO A 129 -28.01 6.22 3.71
CA PRO A 129 -28.41 5.94 2.32
C PRO A 129 -29.71 6.65 1.93
N GLU A 130 -30.53 7.09 2.90
CA GLU A 130 -31.71 7.91 2.65
C GLU A 130 -31.41 9.39 2.33
N ALA A 131 -30.22 9.88 2.68
CA ALA A 131 -29.88 11.29 2.59
C ALA A 131 -29.34 11.65 1.20
N GLU A 132 -29.73 12.81 0.65
CA GLU A 132 -29.00 13.42 -0.45
C GLU A 132 -27.80 14.19 0.15
N VAL A 133 -26.59 13.71 -0.09
CA VAL A 133 -25.35 14.37 0.34
C VAL A 133 -24.73 15.14 -0.82
N ARG A 134 -24.39 16.40 -0.59
CA ARG A 134 -23.61 17.20 -1.53
C ARG A 134 -22.34 17.68 -0.87
N GLY A 135 -21.21 17.48 -1.53
CA GLY A 135 -19.95 18.11 -1.16
C GLY A 135 -19.56 19.15 -2.20
N PHE A 136 -18.96 20.26 -1.78
CA PHE A 136 -18.28 21.11 -2.75
C PHE A 136 -16.94 21.61 -2.21
N ASP A 137 -16.00 21.79 -3.14
CA ASP A 137 -14.66 22.30 -2.90
C ASP A 137 -14.19 23.15 -4.09
N LEU A 138 -13.17 23.98 -3.87
CA LEU A 138 -12.51 24.71 -4.95
C LEU A 138 -11.66 23.78 -5.81
N SER A 139 -11.13 22.69 -5.22
CA SER A 139 -10.26 21.73 -5.89
C SER A 139 -11.02 20.50 -6.34
N ALA A 140 -10.77 20.07 -7.57
CA ALA A 140 -11.26 18.81 -8.12
C ALA A 140 -10.27 17.68 -7.81
N VAL A 141 -10.34 17.12 -6.59
CA VAL A 141 -9.50 15.99 -6.13
C VAL A 141 -10.34 14.83 -5.60
N GLN A 142 -11.66 14.92 -5.72
CA GLN A 142 -12.57 13.89 -5.23
C GLN A 142 -12.61 12.70 -6.19
N PRO A 143 -12.81 11.47 -5.69
CA PRO A 143 -12.87 10.28 -6.53
C PRO A 143 -13.96 10.35 -7.59
N GLU A 144 -13.71 9.73 -8.75
CA GLU A 144 -14.73 9.58 -9.80
C GLU A 144 -15.91 8.69 -9.36
N PHE A 145 -15.67 7.80 -8.40
CA PHE A 145 -16.66 6.86 -7.88
C PHE A 145 -17.11 7.26 -6.47
N THR A 146 -18.38 7.64 -6.35
CA THR A 146 -18.99 8.06 -5.08
C THR A 146 -20.24 7.24 -4.79
N PRO A 147 -20.71 7.17 -3.53
CA PRO A 147 -22.02 6.60 -3.22
C PRO A 147 -23.12 7.25 -4.08
N PRO A 148 -24.18 6.52 -4.46
CA PRO A 148 -25.18 6.99 -5.42
C PRO A 148 -25.97 8.22 -4.94
N ASN A 149 -25.99 8.44 -3.63
CA ASN A 149 -26.62 9.54 -2.95
C ASN A 149 -25.68 10.73 -2.66
N VAL A 150 -24.39 10.61 -3.01
CA VAL A 150 -23.35 11.64 -2.84
C VAL A 150 -23.05 12.30 -4.18
N LYS A 151 -22.92 13.63 -4.19
CA LYS A 151 -22.52 14.41 -5.37
C LYS A 151 -21.51 15.48 -5.02
N PHE A 152 -20.46 15.59 -5.81
CA PHE A 152 -19.45 16.63 -5.69
C PHE A 152 -19.62 17.73 -6.74
N GLU A 153 -19.41 18.98 -6.30
CA GLU A 153 -19.46 20.18 -7.14
C GLU A 153 -18.15 20.97 -6.95
N ILE A 154 -17.57 21.48 -8.04
CA ILE A 154 -16.44 22.42 -7.95
C ILE A 154 -17.03 23.82 -7.81
N ASP A 155 -16.98 24.39 -6.61
CA ASP A 155 -17.54 25.72 -6.35
C ASP A 155 -16.78 26.47 -5.25
N ASP A 156 -16.93 27.80 -5.25
CA ASP A 156 -16.37 28.68 -4.24
C ASP A 156 -17.43 28.97 -3.16
N LEU A 157 -17.16 28.63 -1.91
CA LEU A 157 -18.06 28.88 -0.78
C LEU A 157 -18.48 30.36 -0.65
N GLU A 158 -17.67 31.29 -1.18
CA GLU A 158 -17.93 32.73 -1.14
C GLU A 158 -18.91 33.20 -2.24
N GLU A 159 -19.26 32.36 -3.21
CA GLU A 159 -20.29 32.69 -4.21
C GLU A 159 -21.72 32.54 -3.66
N PRO A 160 -22.74 33.09 -4.33
CA PRO A 160 -24.13 32.90 -3.94
C PRO A 160 -24.53 31.42 -3.99
N TRP A 161 -25.02 30.89 -2.86
CA TRP A 161 -25.55 29.52 -2.80
C TRP A 161 -26.93 29.46 -3.44
N ASN A 162 -27.01 28.94 -4.66
CA ASN A 162 -28.23 28.93 -5.47
C ASN A 162 -29.01 27.60 -5.37
N TYR A 163 -29.09 27.01 -4.18
CA TYR A 163 -29.80 25.75 -4.00
C TYR A 163 -31.31 25.95 -4.06
N SER A 164 -32.01 25.04 -4.74
CA SER A 164 -33.48 25.11 -4.90
C SER A 164 -34.25 24.76 -3.63
N ARG A 165 -33.59 24.13 -2.66
CA ARG A 165 -34.15 23.72 -1.37
C ARG A 165 -33.08 23.84 -0.27
N PRO A 166 -33.46 24.13 0.98
CA PRO A 166 -32.55 24.11 2.12
C PRO A 166 -32.05 22.68 2.46
N PHE A 167 -31.11 22.59 3.40
CA PHE A 167 -30.50 21.38 3.93
C PHE A 167 -30.98 21.11 5.37
N ASP A 168 -30.92 19.86 5.79
CA ASP A 168 -31.18 19.44 7.17
C ASP A 168 -29.91 19.49 8.02
N TYR A 169 -28.75 19.31 7.39
CA TYR A 169 -27.45 19.35 8.05
C TYR A 169 -26.40 20.00 7.13
N ILE A 170 -25.62 20.93 7.68
CA ILE A 170 -24.45 21.50 7.03
C ILE A 170 -23.24 21.22 7.91
N HIS A 171 -22.28 20.51 7.33
CA HIS A 171 -21.02 20.15 7.95
C HIS A 171 -19.86 20.93 7.32
N SER A 172 -18.87 21.29 8.14
CA SER A 172 -17.65 21.92 7.68
C SER A 172 -16.52 21.68 8.69
N ARG A 173 -15.30 21.44 8.21
CA ARG A 173 -14.14 21.25 9.10
C ARG A 173 -12.87 21.86 8.50
N MET A 174 -11.97 22.33 9.37
CA MET A 174 -10.64 22.82 9.00
C MET A 174 -10.65 23.99 7.98
N MET A 175 -11.62 24.91 8.10
CA MET A 175 -11.81 26.03 7.18
C MET A 175 -11.14 27.33 7.64
N ASN A 176 -10.50 27.34 8.81
CA ASN A 176 -9.75 28.50 9.27
C ASN A 176 -8.56 28.82 8.36
N GLY A 177 -8.46 30.08 7.92
CA GLY A 177 -7.53 30.48 6.86
C GLY A 177 -8.11 30.38 5.44
N SER A 178 -9.28 29.75 5.26
CA SER A 178 -9.96 29.59 3.96
C SER A 178 -11.14 30.53 3.78
N ILE A 179 -11.69 31.11 4.85
CA ILE A 179 -12.86 32.01 4.83
C ILE A 179 -12.44 33.46 5.08
N ALA A 180 -12.86 34.40 4.20
CA ALA A 180 -12.56 35.83 4.37
C ALA A 180 -13.53 36.54 5.35
N ASP A 181 -14.83 36.20 5.28
CA ASP A 181 -15.88 36.78 6.14
C ASP A 181 -16.72 35.67 6.79
N TRP A 182 -16.47 35.44 8.08
CA TRP A 182 -17.19 34.44 8.87
C TRP A 182 -18.65 34.82 9.14
N SER A 183 -18.97 36.12 9.22
CA SER A 183 -20.35 36.59 9.42
C SER A 183 -21.21 36.28 8.20
N GLU A 184 -20.68 36.54 7.00
CA GLU A 184 -21.35 36.19 5.75
C GLU A 184 -21.49 34.66 5.59
N TYR A 185 -20.41 33.91 5.86
CA TYR A 185 -20.44 32.44 5.77
C TYR A 185 -21.50 31.81 6.69
N PHE A 186 -21.54 32.19 7.96
CA PHE A 186 -22.57 31.69 8.88
C PHE A 186 -23.97 32.15 8.49
N LYS A 187 -24.12 33.35 7.92
CA LYS A 187 -25.41 33.80 7.41
C LYS A 187 -25.88 32.93 6.23
N LYS A 188 -24.99 32.56 5.31
CA LYS A 188 -25.29 31.62 4.22
C LYS A 188 -25.68 30.24 4.73
N CYS A 189 -24.95 29.71 5.71
CA CYS A 189 -25.30 28.44 6.35
C CYS A 189 -26.70 28.50 6.98
N TYR A 190 -26.99 29.57 7.72
CA TYR A 190 -28.30 29.78 8.35
C TYR A 190 -29.43 29.85 7.31
N ASP A 191 -29.25 30.65 6.25
CA ASP A 191 -30.28 30.87 5.22
C ASP A 191 -30.55 29.62 4.37
N ASN A 192 -29.61 28.67 4.34
CA ASN A 192 -29.73 27.41 3.60
C ASN A 192 -30.09 26.22 4.50
N LEU A 193 -30.38 26.43 5.79
CA LEU A 193 -30.86 25.37 6.68
C LEU A 193 -32.39 25.37 6.80
N ASN A 194 -32.97 24.19 6.91
CA ASN A 194 -34.35 24.03 7.34
C ASN A 194 -34.52 24.53 8.77
N PRO A 195 -35.70 25.04 9.17
CA PRO A 195 -36.02 25.24 10.57
C PRO A 195 -35.82 23.93 11.35
N GLY A 196 -34.97 23.96 12.38
CA GLY A 196 -34.59 22.77 13.15
C GLY A 196 -33.45 21.93 12.53
N GLY A 197 -32.84 22.38 11.43
CA GLY A 197 -31.62 21.79 10.89
C GLY A 197 -30.37 22.14 11.72
N TYR A 198 -29.27 21.45 11.46
CA TYR A 198 -28.03 21.59 12.23
C TYR A 198 -26.90 22.18 11.40
N PHE A 199 -26.11 23.06 12.01
CA PHE A 199 -24.80 23.45 11.51
C PHE A 199 -23.72 22.93 12.47
N GLU A 200 -22.70 22.30 11.93
CA GLU A 200 -21.52 21.86 12.68
C GLU A 200 -20.24 22.32 11.99
N LEU A 201 -19.38 22.95 12.78
CA LEU A 201 -18.05 23.38 12.37
C LEU A 201 -17.00 22.79 13.32
N ILE A 202 -15.90 22.29 12.77
CA ILE A 202 -14.78 21.74 13.56
C ILE A 202 -13.49 22.45 13.15
N GLU A 203 -12.85 23.17 14.09
CA GLU A 203 -11.67 23.98 13.78
C GLU A 203 -10.51 23.77 14.74
N PRO A 204 -9.26 23.67 14.23
CA PRO A 204 -8.08 23.68 15.07
C PRO A 204 -7.69 25.10 15.45
N VAL A 205 -7.07 25.24 16.62
CA VAL A 205 -6.22 26.38 16.93
C VAL A 205 -4.85 26.11 16.31
N VAL A 206 -4.40 27.00 15.41
CA VAL A 206 -3.16 26.83 14.63
C VAL A 206 -1.87 26.87 15.49
N THR A 207 -1.93 27.43 16.69
CA THR A 207 -0.80 27.48 17.62
C THR A 207 -0.85 26.33 18.62
N VAL A 208 0.29 25.69 18.86
CA VAL A 208 0.45 24.69 19.94
C VAL A 208 0.46 25.35 21.33
N THR A 209 0.02 24.60 22.33
CA THR A 209 0.12 24.96 23.76
C THR A 209 0.38 23.72 24.63
N SER A 210 0.54 23.90 25.95
CA SER A 210 0.72 22.83 26.93
C SER A 210 0.04 23.18 28.25
N ASP A 211 -0.48 22.19 28.97
CA ASP A 211 -1.11 22.40 30.29
C ASP A 211 -0.08 22.67 31.41
N ASP A 212 1.16 22.23 31.22
CA ASP A 212 2.21 22.22 32.25
C ASP A 212 3.34 23.24 32.00
N GLY A 213 3.18 24.08 30.97
CA GLY A 213 4.15 25.12 30.61
C GLY A 213 5.42 24.61 29.93
N THR A 214 5.43 23.36 29.45
CA THR A 214 6.55 22.84 28.64
C THR A 214 6.66 23.54 27.28
N VAL A 215 5.55 24.04 26.72
CA VAL A 215 5.56 24.90 25.53
C VAL A 215 5.92 26.32 25.92
N LYS A 216 6.98 26.85 25.31
CA LYS A 216 7.50 28.19 25.58
C LYS A 216 7.34 29.11 24.36
N PRO A 217 7.21 30.44 24.56
CA PRO A 217 7.09 31.39 23.45
C PRO A 217 8.24 31.34 22.44
N GLU A 218 9.44 30.93 22.86
CA GLU A 218 10.61 30.79 21.99
C GLU A 218 10.60 29.54 21.10
N HIS A 219 9.68 28.59 21.33
CA HIS A 219 9.58 27.39 20.50
C HIS A 219 9.17 27.74 19.07
N THR A 220 9.82 27.07 18.12
CA THR A 220 9.61 27.22 16.68
C THR A 220 8.15 26.94 16.31
N ALA A 221 7.51 25.95 16.94
CA ALA A 221 6.11 25.63 16.70
C ALA A 221 5.16 26.78 17.05
N VAL A 222 5.41 27.50 18.14
CA VAL A 222 4.63 28.69 18.52
C VAL A 222 4.83 29.81 17.51
N ARG A 223 6.11 30.11 17.19
CA ARG A 223 6.46 31.14 16.20
C ARG A 223 5.89 30.85 14.82
N THR A 224 5.83 29.59 14.42
CA THR A 224 5.26 29.18 13.12
C THR A 224 3.76 29.47 13.05
N GLY A 225 3.01 29.17 14.12
CA GLY A 225 1.60 29.55 14.21
C GLY A 225 1.39 31.07 14.14
N GLU A 226 2.24 31.88 14.78
CA GLU A 226 2.20 33.34 14.68
C GLU A 226 2.46 33.85 13.25
N LEU A 227 3.43 33.25 12.56
CA LEU A 227 3.73 33.56 11.15
C LEU A 227 2.56 33.22 10.23
N LEU A 228 1.88 32.09 10.46
CA LEU A 228 0.68 31.71 9.72
C LEU A 228 -0.48 32.71 9.93
N ILE A 229 -0.68 33.18 11.18
CA ILE A 229 -1.68 34.21 11.48
C ILE A 229 -1.34 35.52 10.75
N GLU A 230 -0.07 35.93 10.72
CA GLU A 230 0.36 37.12 9.99
C GLU A 230 0.17 36.97 8.47
N ALA A 231 0.63 35.84 7.91
CA ALA A 231 0.59 35.56 6.48
C ALA A 231 -0.85 35.54 5.96
N THR A 232 -1.73 34.80 6.63
CA THR A 232 -3.15 34.70 6.24
C THR A 232 -3.90 36.02 6.41
N ALA A 233 -3.56 36.84 7.42
CA ALA A 233 -4.11 38.18 7.54
C ALA A 233 -3.70 39.09 6.37
N LYS A 234 -2.45 39.02 5.90
CA LYS A 234 -2.00 39.75 4.70
C LYS A 234 -2.67 39.23 3.42
N ALA A 235 -2.99 37.94 3.36
CA ALA A 235 -3.74 37.33 2.27
C ALA A 235 -5.26 37.63 2.31
N GLY A 236 -5.75 38.36 3.32
CA GLY A 236 -7.16 38.71 3.46
C GLY A 236 -8.07 37.60 3.99
N ARG A 237 -7.50 36.51 4.53
CA ARG A 237 -8.22 35.34 5.09
C ARG A 237 -7.71 34.99 6.47
N LYS A 238 -7.77 35.95 7.39
CA LYS A 238 -7.13 35.87 8.70
C LYS A 238 -7.56 34.62 9.48
N TYR A 239 -6.59 33.90 10.06
CA TYR A 239 -6.89 32.90 11.10
C TYR A 239 -7.67 33.54 12.26
N THR A 240 -8.92 33.11 12.44
CA THR A 240 -9.82 33.64 13.47
C THR A 240 -9.64 32.90 14.79
N TYR A 241 -9.66 33.63 15.91
CA TYR A 241 -9.65 33.05 17.24
C TYR A 241 -10.98 32.34 17.52
N ILE A 242 -10.96 31.01 17.66
CA ILE A 242 -12.17 30.18 17.64
C ILE A 242 -13.27 30.60 18.62
N PRO A 243 -12.98 31.01 19.88
CA PRO A 243 -14.03 31.48 20.80
C PRO A 243 -14.83 32.69 20.29
N THR A 244 -14.31 33.46 19.33
CA THR A 244 -15.04 34.57 18.70
C THR A 244 -16.08 34.11 17.68
N LEU A 245 -16.04 32.86 17.21
CA LEU A 245 -17.02 32.34 16.25
C LEU A 245 -18.41 32.14 16.87
N LYS A 246 -18.48 31.85 18.18
CA LYS A 246 -19.75 31.67 18.91
C LYS A 246 -20.68 32.90 18.83
N PRO A 247 -20.26 34.13 19.20
CA PRO A 247 -21.12 35.29 19.06
C PRO A 247 -21.52 35.57 17.61
N ILE A 248 -20.63 35.30 16.63
CA ILE A 248 -20.94 35.52 15.20
C ILE A 248 -22.03 34.54 14.72
N LEU A 249 -21.99 33.28 15.15
CA LEU A 249 -23.06 32.31 14.90
C LEU A 249 -24.40 32.78 15.48
N MET A 250 -24.39 33.31 16.71
CA MET A 250 -25.60 33.83 17.34
C MET A 250 -26.15 35.05 16.59
N GLU A 251 -25.28 35.95 16.11
CA GLU A 251 -25.67 37.10 15.30
C GLU A 251 -26.27 36.71 13.95
N ALA A 252 -25.82 35.60 13.35
CA ALA A 252 -26.39 35.06 12.12
C ALA A 252 -27.82 34.50 12.30
N GLY A 253 -28.23 34.24 13.55
CA GLY A 253 -29.56 33.76 13.93
C GLY A 253 -29.59 32.37 14.55
N PHE A 254 -28.43 31.72 14.72
CA PHE A 254 -28.38 30.41 15.35
C PHE A 254 -28.60 30.47 16.87
N GLU A 255 -29.45 29.58 17.36
CA GLU A 255 -29.74 29.30 18.76
C GLU A 255 -29.02 28.01 19.21
N TYR A 256 -28.95 27.79 20.53
CA TYR A 256 -28.33 26.59 21.13
C TYR A 256 -26.87 26.33 20.70
N VAL A 257 -26.06 27.39 20.57
CA VAL A 257 -24.65 27.26 20.20
C VAL A 257 -23.84 26.57 21.32
N THR A 258 -23.41 25.34 21.09
CA THR A 258 -22.50 24.59 21.99
C THR A 258 -21.07 24.68 21.50
N MET A 259 -20.09 24.71 22.40
CA MET A 259 -18.68 24.56 22.06
C MET A 259 -18.10 23.37 22.81
N GLN A 260 -17.44 22.45 22.09
CA GLN A 260 -16.68 21.36 22.68
C GLN A 260 -15.20 21.54 22.35
N HIS A 261 -14.32 21.17 23.29
CA HIS A 261 -12.88 21.29 23.14
C HIS A 261 -12.21 19.92 23.27
N PHE A 262 -11.41 19.56 22.28
CA PHE A 262 -10.59 18.36 22.23
C PHE A 262 -9.11 18.75 22.13
N LYS A 263 -8.22 17.85 22.53
CA LYS A 263 -6.78 18.05 22.51
C LYS A 263 -6.14 17.02 21.62
N TRP A 264 -5.36 17.47 20.64
CA TRP A 264 -4.56 16.63 19.77
C TRP A 264 -3.08 16.80 20.15
N PRO A 265 -2.51 15.86 20.93
CA PRO A 265 -1.10 15.88 21.30
C PRO A 265 -0.24 15.88 20.05
N THR A 266 0.85 16.64 20.04
CA THR A 266 1.74 16.71 18.86
C THR A 266 2.63 15.48 18.72
N ASN A 267 2.75 14.65 19.76
CA ASN A 267 3.56 13.46 19.84
C ASN A 267 3.09 12.54 20.99
N PRO A 268 3.65 11.33 21.16
CA PRO A 268 3.16 10.32 22.12
C PRO A 268 3.66 10.54 23.55
N TRP A 269 3.74 11.79 24.00
CA TRP A 269 4.03 12.16 25.38
C TRP A 269 2.91 11.81 26.39
N PRO A 270 1.60 11.79 26.05
CA PRO A 270 0.55 11.51 27.02
C PRO A 270 0.70 10.13 27.67
N LYS A 271 0.34 10.03 28.96
CA LYS A 271 0.21 8.73 29.65
C LYS A 271 -0.97 7.92 29.15
N ASP A 272 -2.10 8.61 29.00
CA ASP A 272 -3.36 8.00 28.59
C ASP A 272 -3.21 7.32 27.23
N LYS A 273 -3.69 6.07 27.14
CA LYS A 273 -3.51 5.22 25.96
C LYS A 273 -4.15 5.84 24.72
N LYS A 274 -5.36 6.39 24.85
CA LYS A 274 -6.10 7.04 23.75
C LYS A 274 -5.36 8.29 23.28
N PHE A 275 -4.93 9.15 24.20
CA PHE A 275 -4.20 10.37 23.84
C PHE A 275 -2.78 10.11 23.34
N LYS A 276 -2.12 9.04 23.81
CA LYS A 276 -0.81 8.63 23.30
C LYS A 276 -0.91 8.19 21.85
N GLU A 277 -1.91 7.36 21.54
CA GLU A 277 -2.21 6.94 20.17
C GLU A 277 -2.59 8.11 19.28
N LEU A 278 -3.48 9.00 19.76
CA LEU A 278 -3.83 10.24 19.06
C LEU A 278 -2.59 11.11 18.81
N GLY A 279 -1.65 11.12 19.74
CA GLY A 279 -0.37 11.82 19.62
C GLY A 279 0.58 11.23 18.59
N TYR A 280 0.61 9.90 18.41
CA TYR A 280 1.36 9.26 17.32
C TYR A 280 0.80 9.68 15.97
N TRP A 281 -0.50 9.48 15.77
CA TRP A 281 -1.15 9.79 14.50
C TRP A 281 -1.11 11.27 14.15
N HIS A 282 -1.29 12.15 15.14
CA HIS A 282 -1.19 13.59 14.90
C HIS A 282 0.24 14.02 14.61
N ASN A 283 1.25 13.33 15.15
CA ASN A 283 2.64 13.58 14.80
C ASN A 283 2.88 13.36 13.30
N GLU A 284 2.48 12.21 12.76
CA GLU A 284 2.59 11.91 11.32
C GLU A 284 1.87 12.96 10.47
N ASN A 285 0.62 13.27 10.83
CA ASN A 285 -0.15 14.33 10.17
C ASN A 285 0.56 15.71 10.21
N LEU A 286 1.28 16.03 11.29
CA LEU A 286 2.06 17.27 11.40
C LEU A 286 3.37 17.23 10.61
N LEU A 287 4.10 16.12 10.59
CA LEU A 287 5.39 16.03 9.90
C LEU A 287 5.27 16.33 8.41
N GLU A 288 4.14 15.96 7.81
CA GLU A 288 3.82 16.21 6.40
C GLU A 288 2.98 17.46 6.20
N GLY A 289 1.94 17.64 7.03
CA GLY A 289 0.97 18.73 6.87
C GLY A 289 1.50 20.11 7.19
N TRP A 290 2.48 20.23 8.10
CA TRP A 290 2.96 21.56 8.49
C TRP A 290 3.70 22.26 7.36
N GLU A 291 4.40 21.50 6.51
CA GLU A 291 5.05 22.04 5.32
C GLU A 291 4.02 22.50 4.28
N ALA A 292 2.99 21.68 4.04
CA ALA A 292 1.87 22.04 3.15
C ALA A 292 1.19 23.34 3.58
N ILE A 293 0.88 23.48 4.88
CA ILE A 293 0.20 24.64 5.47
C ILE A 293 1.07 25.90 5.44
N CYS A 294 2.39 25.76 5.55
CA CYS A 294 3.30 26.90 5.60
C CYS A 294 3.77 27.40 4.24
N MET A 295 3.89 26.51 3.24
CA MET A 295 4.61 26.83 2.00
C MET A 295 4.05 28.05 1.28
N ALA A 296 2.79 28.02 0.84
CA ALA A 296 2.21 29.13 0.09
C ALA A 296 1.95 30.37 0.96
N PRO A 297 1.43 30.30 2.19
CA PRO A 297 1.25 31.50 3.02
C PRO A 297 2.55 32.26 3.27
N LEU A 298 3.63 31.57 3.64
CA LEU A 298 4.90 32.25 3.96
C LEU A 298 5.59 32.78 2.70
N THR A 299 5.60 32.02 1.60
CA THR A 299 6.25 32.46 0.35
C THR A 299 5.47 33.58 -0.34
N ARG A 300 4.15 33.42 -0.51
CA ARG A 300 3.30 34.39 -1.23
C ARG A 300 3.03 35.66 -0.44
N ALA A 301 2.77 35.57 0.87
CA ALA A 301 2.32 36.72 1.68
C ALA A 301 3.44 37.37 2.52
N LEU A 302 4.43 36.59 2.98
CA LEU A 302 5.56 37.11 3.77
C LEU A 302 6.86 37.24 2.97
N GLY A 303 6.88 36.78 1.71
CA GLY A 303 8.05 36.90 0.83
C GLY A 303 9.21 36.01 1.23
N TRP A 304 8.95 34.94 1.97
CA TRP A 304 9.97 33.93 2.29
C TRP A 304 10.37 33.15 1.05
N THR A 305 11.59 32.67 1.04
CA THR A 305 12.06 31.68 0.06
C THR A 305 11.61 30.27 0.47
N LYS A 306 11.50 29.35 -0.50
CA LYS A 306 11.20 27.93 -0.24
C LYS A 306 12.19 27.34 0.77
N GLU A 307 13.47 27.65 0.64
CA GLU A 307 14.54 27.16 1.51
C GLU A 307 14.37 27.65 2.95
N GLU A 308 13.96 28.91 3.15
CA GLU A 308 13.67 29.44 4.48
C GLU A 308 12.50 28.71 5.15
N VAL A 309 11.44 28.38 4.39
CA VAL A 309 10.31 27.59 4.89
C VAL A 309 10.77 26.18 5.25
N GLN A 310 11.57 25.52 4.40
CA GLN A 310 12.08 24.18 4.67
C GLN A 310 12.97 24.12 5.92
N VAL A 311 13.79 25.15 6.15
CA VAL A 311 14.58 25.28 7.39
C VAL A 311 13.66 25.42 8.61
N LEU A 312 12.60 26.23 8.51
CA LEU A 312 11.60 26.35 9.57
C LEU A 312 10.91 25.00 9.83
N MET A 313 10.57 24.24 8.79
CA MET A 313 9.95 22.92 8.94
C MET A 313 10.88 21.90 9.61
N ALA A 314 12.17 21.89 9.24
CA ALA A 314 13.16 21.03 9.89
C ALA A 314 13.33 21.34 11.38
N GLN A 315 13.14 22.59 11.80
CA GLN A 315 13.14 22.98 13.21
C GLN A 315 11.86 22.53 13.92
N ASN A 316 10.69 22.73 13.31
CA ASN A 316 9.41 22.24 13.83
C ASN A 316 9.42 20.71 14.04
N ARG A 317 9.93 19.95 13.06
CA ARG A 317 10.03 18.48 13.17
C ARG A 317 10.84 18.02 14.38
N LYS A 318 11.88 18.77 14.78
CA LYS A 318 12.65 18.45 15.99
C LYS A 318 11.82 18.65 17.26
N GLU A 319 11.07 19.75 17.33
CA GLU A 319 10.22 20.04 18.49
C GLU A 319 9.02 19.10 18.57
N PHE A 320 8.37 18.78 17.44
CA PHE A 320 7.29 17.79 17.42
C PHE A 320 7.78 16.40 17.83
N ASN A 321 9.02 16.02 17.55
CA ASN A 321 9.57 14.74 17.99
C ASN A 321 10.16 14.75 19.42
N ASP A 322 10.20 15.90 20.09
CA ASP A 322 10.69 16.01 21.47
C ASP A 322 9.58 15.71 22.47
N ARG A 323 9.62 14.48 23.05
CA ARG A 323 8.64 14.02 24.04
C ARG A 323 8.72 14.75 25.38
N SER A 324 9.73 15.59 25.61
CA SER A 324 9.77 16.48 26.78
C SER A 324 8.95 17.76 26.59
N ILE A 325 8.50 18.03 25.36
CA ILE A 325 7.57 19.12 25.03
C ILE A 325 6.16 18.52 24.97
N HIS A 326 5.35 18.77 25.99
CA HIS A 326 3.98 18.24 26.09
C HIS A 326 2.99 19.10 25.30
N ALA A 327 3.35 19.39 24.04
CA ALA A 327 2.58 20.24 23.16
C ALA A 327 1.34 19.51 22.62
N TYR A 328 0.24 20.24 22.50
CA TYR A 328 -0.97 19.81 21.82
C TYR A 328 -1.60 20.98 21.02
N HIS A 329 -2.39 20.64 20.00
CA HIS A 329 -3.30 21.55 19.32
C HIS A 329 -4.70 21.41 19.94
N SER A 330 -5.38 22.54 20.20
CA SER A 330 -6.79 22.52 20.62
C SER A 330 -7.69 22.43 19.40
N ILE A 331 -8.58 21.44 19.38
CA ILE A 331 -9.65 21.31 18.39
C ILE A 331 -10.94 21.78 19.04
N SER A 332 -11.63 22.74 18.42
CA SER A 332 -12.85 23.34 18.97
C SER A 332 -14.02 23.14 18.01
N ARG A 333 -15.16 22.73 18.55
CA ARG A 333 -16.37 22.42 17.78
C ARG A 333 -17.54 23.29 18.19
N PRO A 334 -17.88 24.34 17.45
CA PRO A 334 -19.17 24.99 17.55
C PRO A 334 -20.28 24.22 16.79
N SER A 335 -21.39 23.91 17.47
CA SER A 335 -22.62 23.39 16.82
C SER A 335 -23.83 24.28 17.14
N ALA A 336 -24.75 24.48 16.20
CA ALA A 336 -25.88 25.39 16.41
C ALA A 336 -27.14 25.06 15.56
N MET A 337 -28.30 25.62 15.95
CA MET A 337 -29.63 25.36 15.34
C MET A 337 -30.38 26.66 14.98
N PRO A 338 -31.10 26.76 13.85
CA PRO A 338 -31.92 27.94 13.52
C PRO A 338 -33.19 28.08 14.39
N SER A 339 -33.60 29.31 14.69
CA SER A 339 -34.86 29.61 15.40
C SER A 339 -36.11 29.21 14.59
N SER A 340 -37.09 28.53 15.21
CA SER A 340 -38.38 28.20 14.57
C SER A 340 -39.35 29.41 14.56
N PRO A 341 -40.02 29.75 13.45
CA PRO A 341 -41.13 30.71 13.48
C PRO A 341 -42.35 30.09 14.16
N ALA A 342 -42.92 30.80 15.14
CA ALA A 342 -44.10 30.38 15.89
C ALA A 342 -45.31 30.17 14.96
N ALA A 343 -45.80 28.93 14.86
CA ALA A 343 -47.08 28.60 14.24
C ALA A 343 -48.04 28.04 15.31
N ASP A 344 -49.16 28.73 15.48
CA ASP A 344 -50.26 28.43 16.39
C ASP A 344 -50.74 26.97 16.28
N ALA A 345 -50.63 26.19 17.37
CA ALA A 345 -51.28 24.89 17.50
C ALA A 345 -52.61 25.01 18.28
N PRO A 346 -53.72 24.35 17.85
CA PRO A 346 -55.03 24.48 18.49
C PRO A 346 -55.08 23.78 19.87
N ARG A 347 -55.80 24.41 20.80
CA ARG A 347 -56.14 23.85 22.12
C ARG A 347 -56.96 22.57 22.01
N GLY A 348 -56.50 21.46 22.60
CA GLY A 348 -57.32 20.28 22.82
C GLY A 348 -56.63 19.12 23.56
N ALA A 349 -57.16 18.81 24.76
CA ALA A 349 -57.07 17.55 25.50
C ALA A 349 -55.87 17.27 26.46
N SER A 350 -56.06 17.79 27.68
CA SER A 350 -55.90 17.22 29.03
C SER A 350 -54.53 16.90 29.68
N PRO A 351 -54.42 17.18 31.01
CA PRO A 351 -53.16 17.35 31.72
C PRO A 351 -52.89 16.21 32.71
N ASN A 352 -51.72 15.59 32.64
CA ASN A 352 -51.14 14.92 33.82
C ASN A 352 -49.65 14.61 33.61
N ALA A 353 -48.81 15.60 33.87
CA ALA A 353 -47.49 15.41 34.45
C ALA A 353 -47.07 16.77 35.06
N GLN A 354 -46.82 16.78 36.36
CA GLN A 354 -46.26 17.96 37.04
C GLN A 354 -44.83 18.21 36.56
N PRO A 355 -44.40 19.48 36.44
CA PRO A 355 -43.06 19.83 36.00
C PRO A 355 -42.07 19.67 37.16
N THR A 356 -41.02 18.88 36.97
CA THR A 356 -39.82 18.95 37.80
C THR A 356 -38.89 20.01 37.22
N ASP A 357 -38.83 21.16 37.90
CA ASP A 357 -37.78 22.16 37.73
C ASP A 357 -36.40 21.54 38.02
N GLN A 358 -35.59 21.33 36.99
CA GLN A 358 -34.14 21.40 37.10
C GLN A 358 -33.57 22.12 35.86
N PRO A 359 -32.75 23.18 36.03
CA PRO A 359 -32.09 23.85 34.92
C PRO A 359 -31.00 22.92 34.36
N ASN A 360 -31.05 22.65 33.04
CA ASN A 360 -29.94 22.04 32.31
C ASN A 360 -28.74 22.99 32.34
N THR A 361 -27.90 22.89 33.37
CA THR A 361 -26.54 23.42 33.34
C THR A 361 -25.67 22.44 32.57
N VAL A 362 -25.48 22.69 31.28
CA VAL A 362 -24.44 22.03 30.48
C VAL A 362 -23.12 22.74 30.82
N THR A 363 -22.23 22.06 31.52
CA THR A 363 -20.90 22.57 31.90
C THR A 363 -19.90 22.33 30.78
N ASP A 364 -19.10 23.35 30.44
CA ASP A 364 -17.92 23.20 29.58
C ASP A 364 -16.97 22.18 30.22
N HIS A 365 -16.68 21.07 29.52
CA HIS A 365 -15.76 20.04 30.00
C HIS A 365 -14.35 20.32 29.47
N GLU A 366 -13.43 20.72 30.36
CA GLU A 366 -12.02 20.94 30.03
C GLU A 366 -11.22 19.66 30.35
N VAL A 367 -10.66 19.00 29.33
CA VAL A 367 -9.87 17.76 29.50
C VAL A 367 -8.43 18.10 29.84
N THR A 368 -7.88 17.56 30.93
CA THR A 368 -6.45 17.71 31.30
C THR A 368 -5.70 16.42 30.99
N ILE A 369 -4.52 16.50 30.36
CA ILE A 369 -3.69 15.33 29.98
C ILE A 369 -2.44 15.29 30.88
N ALA A 370 -2.18 14.16 31.54
CA ALA A 370 -1.05 13.99 32.47
C ALA A 370 0.22 13.40 31.80
N ALA A 371 1.40 13.85 32.25
CA ALA A 371 2.73 13.40 31.79
C ALA A 371 3.46 12.48 32.81
N ASP A 372 4.53 11.81 32.38
CA ASP A 372 5.33 10.88 33.21
C ASP A 372 6.13 11.54 34.34
N GLU A 373 6.05 10.97 35.54
CA GLU A 373 7.03 11.20 36.61
C GLU A 373 7.96 9.99 36.60
N ALA A 374 9.27 10.21 36.60
CA ALA A 374 10.25 9.15 36.34
C ALA A 374 10.24 7.99 37.36
N ALA A 375 10.29 6.76 36.81
CA ALA A 375 10.83 5.48 37.31
C ALA A 375 9.95 4.45 38.09
N ASP A 376 9.65 3.33 37.39
CA ASP A 376 9.75 1.88 37.74
C ASP A 376 8.75 1.20 38.76
N PRO A 377 8.61 -0.16 38.83
CA PRO A 377 7.72 -1.01 38.02
C PRO A 377 6.66 -1.85 38.82
N GLU A 378 5.74 -2.50 38.10
CA GLU A 378 4.74 -3.53 38.47
C GLU A 378 3.58 -3.21 39.45
N THR A 379 2.33 -3.35 39.00
CA THR A 379 1.30 -4.28 39.52
C THR A 379 -0.07 -4.10 38.83
N ASP A 380 -0.65 -5.22 38.39
CA ASP A 380 -2.04 -5.37 37.91
C ASP A 380 -3.09 -5.11 38.99
N VAL A 381 -4.23 -4.47 38.65
CA VAL A 381 -5.57 -4.79 39.19
C VAL A 381 -6.69 -4.44 38.18
N GLU A 382 -7.58 -5.41 37.96
CA GLU A 382 -8.84 -5.39 37.20
C GLU A 382 -9.89 -4.36 37.68
N THR A 383 -10.79 -3.90 36.79
CA THR A 383 -12.24 -3.79 37.11
C THR A 383 -13.12 -3.56 35.87
N GLN A 384 -14.36 -4.06 35.98
CA GLN A 384 -15.35 -4.42 34.96
C GLN A 384 -16.09 -3.23 34.30
N SER A 385 -16.39 -3.36 33.01
CA SER A 385 -17.23 -2.44 32.22
C SER A 385 -18.72 -2.80 32.26
N ILE A 386 -19.57 -1.77 32.41
CA ILE A 386 -21.02 -1.83 32.20
C ILE A 386 -21.30 -1.44 30.73
N SER A 387 -22.07 -2.28 30.03
CA SER A 387 -22.43 -2.15 28.62
C SER A 387 -23.50 -1.07 28.38
N SER A 388 -23.38 -0.33 27.28
CA SER A 388 -24.53 0.14 26.50
C SER A 388 -24.20 0.14 25.01
N SER A 389 -25.10 -0.43 24.24
CA SER A 389 -25.01 -0.84 22.83
C SER A 389 -25.47 0.24 21.85
N THR A 390 -24.56 0.71 21.01
CA THR A 390 -24.79 1.17 19.63
C THR A 390 -23.52 0.87 18.85
N THR A 391 -23.63 0.05 17.81
CA THR A 391 -22.52 -0.67 17.16
C THR A 391 -21.77 0.24 16.17
N SER A 392 -20.83 1.04 16.66
CA SER A 392 -19.59 1.41 15.97
C SER A 392 -18.42 0.84 16.78
N VAL A 393 -17.31 0.58 16.11
CA VAL A 393 -16.32 -0.47 16.39
C VAL A 393 -15.92 -0.58 17.89
N THR A 394 -16.21 -1.72 18.54
CA THR A 394 -15.88 -1.90 19.97
C THR A 394 -14.37 -1.85 20.21
N SER A 395 -13.93 -1.25 21.33
CA SER A 395 -12.52 -1.13 21.76
C SER A 395 -11.66 -2.41 21.79
N SER A 396 -12.25 -3.58 21.52
CA SER A 396 -11.59 -4.88 21.42
C SER A 396 -10.72 -5.06 20.15
N ILE A 397 -10.87 -4.20 19.13
CA ILE A 397 -10.02 -4.24 17.92
C ILE A 397 -8.56 -3.82 18.22
N PHE A 398 -8.35 -3.12 19.33
CA PHE A 398 -7.06 -2.53 19.75
C PHE A 398 -6.48 -3.20 20.99
N ASP A 399 -6.85 -4.44 21.29
CA ASP A 399 -6.17 -5.20 22.33
C ASP A 399 -4.73 -5.50 21.88
N TYR A 400 -3.80 -5.28 22.79
CA TYR A 400 -2.37 -5.43 22.53
C TYR A 400 -1.93 -6.81 23.04
N ARG A 401 -0.99 -7.45 22.33
CA ARG A 401 -0.21 -8.56 22.89
C ARG A 401 1.04 -7.96 23.55
N VAL A 402 1.31 -8.34 24.80
CA VAL A 402 2.56 -8.01 25.48
C VAL A 402 3.41 -9.27 25.50
N GLU A 403 4.50 -9.27 24.75
CA GLU A 403 5.48 -10.36 24.73
C GLU A 403 6.89 -9.80 24.89
N ASN A 404 7.67 -10.43 25.78
CA ASN A 404 9.07 -10.09 26.03
C ASN A 404 9.33 -8.59 26.31
N GLY A 405 8.36 -7.90 26.94
CA GLY A 405 8.47 -6.49 27.32
C GLY A 405 8.20 -5.48 26.20
N ARG A 406 7.63 -5.93 25.06
CA ARG A 406 7.17 -5.07 23.97
C ARG A 406 5.68 -5.24 23.74
N THR A 407 5.05 -4.18 23.24
CA THR A 407 3.60 -4.06 23.10
C THR A 407 3.27 -3.92 21.62
N TYR A 408 2.61 -4.92 21.03
CA TYR A 408 2.28 -4.96 19.60
C TYR A 408 0.78 -4.73 19.38
N HIS A 409 0.44 -3.92 18.37
CA HIS A 409 -0.95 -3.64 17.99
C HIS A 409 -1.49 -4.80 17.15
N ARG A 410 -2.65 -5.34 17.51
CA ARG A 410 -3.32 -6.37 16.70
C ARG A 410 -3.72 -5.88 15.29
N TYR A 411 -3.90 -4.58 15.08
CA TYR A 411 -4.47 -4.02 13.82
C TYR A 411 -3.47 -3.33 12.87
N LYS A 412 -2.33 -2.81 13.33
CA LYS A 412 -1.54 -1.81 12.56
C LYS A 412 -0.42 -2.34 11.66
N ASP A 413 -0.20 -3.65 11.59
CA ASP A 413 0.98 -4.19 10.87
C ASP A 413 0.69 -4.68 9.44
N GLY A 414 -0.45 -4.31 8.83
CA GLY A 414 -0.81 -4.84 7.49
C GLY A 414 -1.18 -6.32 7.48
N ASN A 415 -1.60 -6.87 8.63
CA ASN A 415 -1.76 -8.31 8.86
C ASN A 415 -3.20 -8.74 9.21
N LEU A 416 -4.21 -8.11 8.62
CA LEU A 416 -5.64 -8.35 8.92
C LEU A 416 -6.04 -9.84 8.84
N GLN A 417 -5.63 -10.56 7.79
CA GLN A 417 -5.96 -11.98 7.61
C GLN A 417 -5.38 -12.87 8.72
N HIS A 418 -4.16 -12.60 9.19
CA HIS A 418 -3.56 -13.37 10.30
C HIS A 418 -4.41 -13.25 11.57
N ASN A 419 -4.85 -12.04 11.90
CA ASN A 419 -5.69 -11.80 13.07
C ASN A 419 -7.08 -12.43 12.95
N MET A 420 -7.66 -12.46 11.74
CA MET A 420 -8.92 -13.16 11.50
C MET A 420 -8.79 -14.67 11.80
N PHE A 421 -7.68 -15.31 11.42
CA PHE A 421 -7.40 -16.71 11.79
C PHE A 421 -7.20 -16.89 13.30
N VAL A 422 -6.40 -16.04 13.95
CA VAL A 422 -6.20 -16.09 15.41
C VAL A 422 -7.53 -15.92 16.16
N GLN A 423 -8.37 -14.97 15.73
CA GLN A 423 -9.71 -14.79 16.29
C GLN A 423 -10.61 -16.00 16.00
N THR A 424 -10.49 -16.62 14.84
CA THR A 424 -11.25 -17.84 14.50
C THR A 424 -10.88 -19.01 15.40
N PHE A 425 -9.60 -19.15 15.74
CA PHE A 425 -9.05 -20.25 16.54
C PHE A 425 -8.93 -19.93 18.04
N ASP A 426 -9.73 -18.99 18.54
CA ASP A 426 -9.79 -18.65 19.97
C ASP A 426 -8.44 -18.17 20.55
N GLY A 427 -7.71 -17.36 19.78
CA GLY A 427 -6.42 -16.81 20.19
C GLY A 427 -5.23 -17.72 19.93
N LYS A 428 -5.42 -18.85 19.23
CA LYS A 428 -4.35 -19.78 18.86
C LYS A 428 -3.92 -19.58 17.41
N LEU A 429 -2.68 -19.97 17.10
CA LEU A 429 -2.11 -19.90 15.76
C LEU A 429 -2.61 -20.99 14.81
N GLY A 430 -3.24 -22.05 15.35
CA GLY A 430 -3.80 -23.15 14.60
C GLY A 430 -4.61 -24.09 15.51
N THR A 431 -5.24 -25.11 14.93
CA THR A 431 -6.06 -26.07 15.66
C THR A 431 -5.34 -27.39 15.94
N ALA A 432 -4.25 -27.70 15.20
CA ALA A 432 -3.51 -28.93 15.39
C ALA A 432 -2.80 -28.98 16.76
N PRO A 433 -2.48 -30.18 17.28
CA PRO A 433 -1.81 -30.35 18.57
C PRO A 433 -0.51 -29.54 18.77
N PRO A 434 0.33 -29.29 17.76
CA PRO A 434 1.47 -28.37 17.85
C PRO A 434 1.13 -26.95 18.34
N ASN A 435 -0.09 -26.45 18.08
CA ASN A 435 -0.52 -25.10 18.47
C ASN A 435 -1.22 -25.07 19.85
N GLN A 436 -1.17 -26.15 20.63
CA GLN A 436 -1.76 -26.16 21.97
C GLN A 436 -0.80 -25.57 23.01
N PRO A 437 -1.32 -24.84 24.02
CA PRO A 437 -0.47 -24.25 25.06
C PRO A 437 0.44 -25.29 25.74
N GLY A 438 1.74 -25.01 25.76
CA GLY A 438 2.74 -25.88 26.36
C GLY A 438 3.17 -27.08 25.50
N ALA A 439 2.70 -27.18 24.25
CA ALA A 439 3.25 -28.12 23.28
C ALA A 439 4.75 -27.84 23.06
N LYS A 440 5.51 -28.90 22.80
CA LYS A 440 6.93 -28.82 22.44
C LYS A 440 7.09 -29.39 21.05
N VAL A 441 7.66 -28.58 20.17
CA VAL A 441 7.84 -28.88 18.75
C VAL A 441 9.27 -28.52 18.38
N GLY A 442 9.96 -29.41 17.69
CA GLY A 442 11.36 -29.26 17.34
C GLY A 442 11.56 -28.49 16.04
N ARG A 443 11.04 -28.98 14.92
CA ARG A 443 11.30 -28.42 13.59
C ARG A 443 10.00 -28.17 12.84
N VAL A 444 9.76 -26.94 12.40
CA VAL A 444 8.50 -26.48 11.81
C VAL A 444 8.73 -25.90 10.42
N LEU A 445 7.85 -26.23 9.49
CA LEU A 445 7.80 -25.63 8.15
C LEU A 445 6.45 -24.91 7.99
N ASP A 446 6.46 -23.67 7.53
CA ASP A 446 5.28 -22.92 7.12
C ASP A 446 5.36 -22.69 5.61
N VAL A 447 4.40 -23.21 4.86
CA VAL A 447 4.41 -23.21 3.40
C VAL A 447 3.40 -22.21 2.85
N GLY A 448 3.89 -21.25 2.06
CA GLY A 448 3.12 -20.07 1.66
C GLY A 448 3.06 -19.06 2.80
N THR A 449 4.22 -18.73 3.38
CA THR A 449 4.28 -17.96 4.63
C THR A 449 3.83 -16.50 4.48
N GLY A 450 3.81 -15.97 3.24
CA GLY A 450 3.49 -14.58 2.94
C GLY A 450 4.43 -13.63 3.66
N THR A 451 3.88 -12.67 4.41
CA THR A 451 4.64 -11.72 5.25
C THR A 451 5.45 -12.38 6.38
N GLY A 452 5.26 -13.68 6.63
CA GLY A 452 6.00 -14.40 7.67
C GLY A 452 5.47 -14.21 9.09
N ILE A 453 4.39 -13.44 9.29
CA ILE A 453 3.87 -13.16 10.64
C ILE A 453 3.50 -14.40 11.45
N TRP A 454 2.94 -15.43 10.80
CA TRP A 454 2.63 -16.67 11.50
C TRP A 454 3.89 -17.37 12.00
N CYS A 455 4.97 -17.38 11.21
CA CYS A 455 6.26 -17.93 11.61
C CYS A 455 6.86 -17.18 12.79
N MET A 456 6.74 -15.85 12.82
CA MET A 456 7.24 -15.04 13.93
C MET A 456 6.50 -15.34 15.23
N ASP A 457 5.17 -15.26 15.21
CA ASP A 457 4.34 -15.57 16.39
C ASP A 457 4.55 -17.02 16.86
N PHE A 458 4.65 -17.98 15.94
CA PHE A 458 4.92 -19.37 16.28
C PHE A 458 6.32 -19.54 16.88
N GLY A 459 7.32 -18.86 16.32
CA GLY A 459 8.70 -18.86 16.83
C GLY A 459 8.82 -18.25 18.22
N ASP A 460 8.05 -17.21 18.52
CA ASP A 460 7.98 -16.57 19.85
C ASP A 460 7.25 -17.46 20.87
N GLU A 461 6.17 -18.14 20.49
CA GLU A 461 5.46 -19.12 21.35
C GLU A 461 6.30 -20.38 21.61
N HIS A 462 7.16 -20.74 20.66
CA HIS A 462 8.02 -21.93 20.69
C HIS A 462 9.49 -21.58 20.49
N PRO A 463 10.15 -20.92 21.46
CA PRO A 463 11.56 -20.53 21.35
C PRO A 463 12.52 -21.73 21.26
N GLU A 464 12.04 -22.95 21.57
CA GLU A 464 12.79 -24.20 21.34
C GLU A 464 12.75 -24.71 19.89
N ALA A 465 11.80 -24.23 19.08
CA ALA A 465 11.54 -24.76 17.74
C ALA A 465 12.40 -24.04 16.69
N GLU A 466 12.99 -24.78 15.75
CA GLU A 466 13.46 -24.22 14.48
C GLU A 466 12.25 -24.05 13.56
N VAL A 467 11.85 -22.80 13.29
CA VAL A 467 10.75 -22.46 12.40
C VAL A 467 11.30 -21.98 11.07
N ARG A 468 10.78 -22.53 9.97
CA ARG A 468 11.15 -22.17 8.61
C ARG A 468 9.91 -21.80 7.82
N GLY A 469 9.83 -20.58 7.31
CA GLY A 469 8.81 -20.18 6.36
C GLY A 469 9.33 -20.22 4.94
N ILE A 470 8.53 -20.72 4.00
CA ILE A 470 8.83 -20.68 2.58
C ILE A 470 7.72 -19.97 1.81
N ASP A 471 8.10 -19.15 0.83
CA ASP A 471 7.17 -18.44 -0.07
C ASP A 471 7.82 -18.16 -1.43
N LEU A 472 7.01 -17.95 -2.48
CA LEU A 472 7.52 -17.52 -3.78
C LEU A 472 7.93 -16.03 -3.80
N SER A 473 7.40 -15.24 -2.87
CA SER A 473 7.59 -13.80 -2.77
C SER A 473 8.56 -13.41 -1.64
N ALA A 474 9.35 -12.36 -1.86
CA ALA A 474 10.34 -11.85 -0.93
C ALA A 474 9.78 -10.68 -0.09
N VAL A 475 8.71 -10.92 0.68
CA VAL A 475 7.96 -9.89 1.43
C VAL A 475 8.08 -10.04 2.95
N GLN A 476 9.09 -10.78 3.42
CA GLN A 476 9.29 -11.10 4.83
C GLN A 476 10.12 -10.03 5.56
N PRO A 477 9.89 -9.81 6.86
CA PRO A 477 10.53 -8.73 7.62
C PRO A 477 12.01 -8.96 7.88
N GLU A 478 12.77 -7.86 7.96
CA GLU A 478 14.21 -7.87 8.25
C GLU A 478 14.55 -8.32 9.67
N PHE A 479 13.60 -8.18 10.61
CA PHE A 479 13.76 -8.60 11.99
C PHE A 479 12.92 -9.85 12.26
N THR A 480 13.59 -10.97 12.52
CA THR A 480 12.95 -12.24 12.86
C THR A 480 13.44 -12.77 14.21
N PRO A 481 12.62 -13.53 14.95
CA PRO A 481 13.11 -14.29 16.09
C PRO A 481 14.31 -15.17 15.69
N PRO A 482 15.29 -15.38 16.58
CA PRO A 482 16.55 -16.07 16.23
C PRO A 482 16.36 -17.53 15.79
N ASN A 483 15.19 -18.10 16.07
CA ASN A 483 14.78 -19.44 15.72
C ASN A 483 13.88 -19.51 14.47
N VAL A 484 13.60 -18.37 13.82
CA VAL A 484 12.77 -18.25 12.61
C VAL A 484 13.65 -17.90 11.41
N LYS A 485 13.46 -18.63 10.30
CA LYS A 485 14.15 -18.39 9.02
C LYS A 485 13.14 -18.38 7.88
N PHE A 486 13.41 -17.56 6.87
CA PHE A 486 12.61 -17.50 5.65
C PHE A 486 13.47 -17.89 4.44
N GLU A 487 12.88 -18.63 3.50
CA GLU A 487 13.52 -19.05 2.25
C GLU A 487 12.55 -18.77 1.10
N ILE A 488 13.04 -18.24 -0.02
CA ILE A 488 12.22 -18.07 -1.22
C ILE A 488 12.24 -19.40 -1.96
N ASP A 489 11.13 -20.13 -1.94
CA ASP A 489 11.07 -21.48 -2.51
C ASP A 489 9.74 -21.72 -3.23
N ASP A 490 9.81 -22.46 -4.32
CA ASP A 490 8.63 -22.94 -5.02
C ASP A 490 8.19 -24.26 -4.37
N LEU A 491 7.06 -24.25 -3.68
CA LEU A 491 6.51 -25.46 -3.05
C LEU A 491 6.22 -26.59 -4.06
N GLU A 492 6.06 -26.27 -5.35
CA GLU A 492 5.85 -27.26 -6.42
C GLU A 492 7.16 -27.92 -6.89
N ASP A 493 8.32 -27.37 -6.52
CA ASP A 493 9.63 -28.00 -6.78
C ASP A 493 9.92 -29.17 -5.83
N THR A 494 11.05 -29.84 -6.07
CA THR A 494 11.47 -30.99 -5.27
C THR A 494 12.01 -30.52 -3.92
N TRP A 495 11.39 -30.95 -2.82
CA TRP A 495 11.85 -30.64 -1.47
C TRP A 495 13.12 -31.43 -1.13
N ILE A 496 14.24 -30.72 -0.88
CA ILE A 496 15.58 -31.30 -0.66
C ILE A 496 16.03 -31.24 0.81
N TYR A 497 15.10 -31.12 1.75
CA TYR A 497 15.42 -30.99 3.18
C TYR A 497 16.19 -32.21 3.70
N SER A 498 17.31 -31.94 4.40
CA SER A 498 18.16 -32.99 4.97
C SER A 498 17.55 -33.69 6.19
N HIS A 499 16.59 -33.05 6.85
CA HIS A 499 15.93 -33.55 8.05
C HIS A 499 14.42 -33.30 7.97
N PRO A 500 13.59 -34.27 8.36
CA PRO A 500 12.14 -34.09 8.38
C PRO A 500 11.69 -33.09 9.45
N PHE A 501 10.48 -32.55 9.27
CA PHE A 501 9.80 -31.63 10.18
C PHE A 501 8.88 -32.38 11.15
N GLU A 502 8.63 -31.80 12.32
CA GLU A 502 7.65 -32.29 13.30
C GLU A 502 6.27 -31.65 13.08
N TYR A 503 6.23 -30.48 12.45
CA TYR A 503 5.00 -29.79 12.10
C TYR A 503 5.16 -29.07 10.76
N ILE A 504 4.20 -29.24 9.85
CA ILE A 504 4.09 -28.47 8.62
C ILE A 504 2.75 -27.75 8.66
N HIS A 505 2.79 -26.43 8.49
CA HIS A 505 1.63 -25.57 8.41
C HIS A 505 1.52 -24.97 7.00
N SER A 506 0.30 -24.77 6.51
CA SER A 506 0.04 -24.09 5.25
C SER A 506 -1.34 -23.44 5.30
N ARG A 507 -1.48 -22.23 4.73
CA ARG A 507 -2.73 -21.48 4.77
C ARG A 507 -3.02 -20.77 3.46
N MET A 508 -4.28 -20.72 3.07
CA MET A 508 -4.81 -19.98 1.90
C MET A 508 -4.12 -20.33 0.58
N MET A 509 -3.80 -21.61 0.35
CA MET A 509 -3.08 -22.06 -0.84
C MET A 509 -4.01 -22.56 -1.96
N ASN A 510 -5.33 -22.50 -1.75
CA ASN A 510 -6.32 -22.83 -2.78
C ASN A 510 -6.22 -21.83 -3.96
N SER A 511 -5.91 -22.33 -5.16
CA SER A 511 -5.47 -21.66 -6.41
C SER A 511 -3.98 -21.54 -6.67
N SER A 512 -3.13 -21.73 -5.66
CA SER A 512 -1.67 -21.73 -5.82
C SER A 512 -1.12 -23.13 -6.15
N ILE A 513 -1.72 -24.17 -5.57
CA ILE A 513 -1.32 -25.58 -5.76
C ILE A 513 -2.04 -26.20 -6.97
N SER A 514 -1.28 -26.76 -7.92
CA SER A 514 -1.82 -27.45 -9.10
C SER A 514 -2.23 -28.90 -8.84
N ASP A 515 -1.47 -29.64 -8.03
CA ASP A 515 -1.77 -31.02 -7.63
C ASP A 515 -1.69 -31.19 -6.10
N TRP A 516 -2.86 -31.15 -5.46
CA TRP A 516 -2.97 -31.28 -4.01
C TRP A 516 -2.53 -32.64 -3.48
N LYS A 517 -2.68 -33.71 -4.26
CA LYS A 517 -2.26 -35.05 -3.81
C LYS A 517 -0.75 -35.17 -3.80
N GLU A 518 -0.09 -34.66 -4.85
CA GLU A 518 1.36 -34.58 -4.89
C GLU A 518 1.90 -33.69 -3.75
N TYR A 519 1.31 -32.51 -3.56
CA TYR A 519 1.70 -31.60 -2.47
C TYR A 519 1.56 -32.25 -1.09
N ILE A 520 0.42 -32.87 -0.79
CA ILE A 520 0.19 -33.56 0.49
C ILE A 520 1.14 -34.76 0.65
N GLN A 521 1.48 -35.46 -0.44
CA GLN A 521 2.49 -36.52 -0.41
C GLN A 521 3.89 -35.97 -0.06
N LYS A 522 4.29 -34.82 -0.63
CA LYS A 522 5.55 -34.16 -0.28
C LYS A 522 5.59 -33.77 1.20
N CYS A 523 4.51 -33.20 1.73
CA CYS A 523 4.37 -32.91 3.15
C CYS A 523 4.51 -34.18 4.00
N TYR A 524 3.82 -35.27 3.61
CA TYR A 524 3.92 -36.56 4.29
C TYR A 524 5.36 -37.09 4.32
N ASP A 525 6.05 -37.07 3.18
CA ASP A 525 7.40 -37.60 3.05
C ASP A 525 8.42 -36.84 3.91
N ASN A 526 8.19 -35.53 4.09
CA ASN A 526 9.05 -34.65 4.88
C ASN A 526 8.65 -34.52 6.35
N LEU A 527 7.65 -35.24 6.83
CA LEU A 527 7.29 -35.28 8.26
C LEU A 527 8.01 -36.42 9.00
N THR A 528 8.33 -36.19 10.28
CA THR A 528 8.75 -37.24 11.22
C THR A 528 7.59 -38.18 11.55
N PRO A 529 7.85 -39.45 11.90
CA PRO A 529 6.81 -40.31 12.49
C PRO A 529 6.21 -39.65 13.74
N GLY A 530 4.89 -39.42 13.73
CA GLY A 530 4.18 -38.67 14.76
C GLY A 530 4.02 -37.17 14.52
N GLY A 531 4.68 -36.61 13.49
CA GLY A 531 4.53 -35.20 13.11
C GLY A 531 3.19 -34.88 12.45
N TYR A 532 2.84 -33.60 12.36
CA TYR A 532 1.53 -33.13 11.89
C TYR A 532 1.64 -32.26 10.64
N LEU A 533 0.66 -32.40 9.73
CA LEU A 533 0.36 -31.41 8.70
C LEU A 533 -0.93 -30.69 9.10
N GLU A 534 -0.94 -29.36 9.06
CA GLU A 534 -2.15 -28.53 9.19
C GLU A 534 -2.33 -27.65 7.95
N LEU A 535 -3.53 -27.67 7.37
CA LEU A 535 -3.97 -26.87 6.23
C LEU A 535 -5.14 -25.98 6.66
N ASN A 536 -5.01 -24.68 6.42
CA ASN A 536 -6.02 -23.68 6.77
C ASN A 536 -6.52 -22.98 5.50
N GLU A 537 -7.68 -23.37 4.98
CA GLU A 537 -8.14 -23.00 3.63
C GLU A 537 -9.50 -22.29 3.62
N VAL A 538 -9.73 -21.47 2.59
CA VAL A 538 -11.00 -20.78 2.33
C VAL A 538 -11.70 -21.35 1.09
N ASP A 539 -13.01 -21.54 1.20
CA ASP A 539 -13.86 -21.76 0.03
C ASP A 539 -14.15 -20.41 -0.64
N ILE A 540 -13.87 -20.28 -1.93
CA ILE A 540 -14.19 -19.06 -2.68
C ILE A 540 -15.69 -18.86 -2.91
N LEU A 541 -16.49 -19.91 -2.71
CA LEU A 541 -17.94 -19.86 -2.80
C LEU A 541 -18.53 -19.41 -1.47
N CYS A 542 -19.18 -18.24 -1.46
CA CYS A 542 -20.00 -17.81 -0.33
C CYS A 542 -21.24 -18.70 -0.18
N LEU A 543 -21.66 -18.94 1.06
CA LEU A 543 -22.88 -19.66 1.41
C LEU A 543 -23.77 -18.80 2.31
N SER A 544 -25.05 -19.17 2.40
CA SER A 544 -26.01 -18.66 3.39
C SER A 544 -26.75 -19.83 4.01
N ASP A 545 -27.06 -19.77 5.31
CA ASP A 545 -27.81 -20.83 5.99
C ASP A 545 -29.33 -20.67 5.83
N ASP A 546 -29.80 -19.47 5.50
CA ASP A 546 -31.20 -19.09 5.46
C ASP A 546 -31.72 -18.79 4.04
N GLY A 547 -30.86 -18.91 3.03
CA GLY A 547 -31.20 -18.68 1.62
C GLY A 547 -31.24 -17.21 1.21
N SER A 548 -30.77 -16.29 2.04
CA SER A 548 -30.61 -14.86 1.70
C SER A 548 -29.70 -14.65 0.48
N LEU A 549 -28.58 -15.37 0.42
CA LEU A 549 -27.72 -15.43 -0.77
C LEU A 549 -28.34 -16.31 -1.87
N THR A 550 -28.56 -15.73 -3.05
CA THR A 550 -29.08 -16.44 -4.24
C THR A 550 -28.06 -16.49 -5.39
N PRO A 551 -28.26 -17.36 -6.41
CA PRO A 551 -27.39 -17.43 -7.57
C PRO A 551 -27.30 -16.14 -8.41
N GLU A 552 -28.30 -15.27 -8.33
CA GLU A 552 -28.41 -14.01 -9.08
C GLU A 552 -27.51 -12.90 -8.52
N HIS A 553 -27.15 -13.00 -7.24
CA HIS A 553 -26.23 -12.05 -6.61
C HIS A 553 -24.87 -12.07 -7.31
N SER A 554 -24.28 -10.88 -7.43
CA SER A 554 -22.99 -10.66 -8.08
C SER A 554 -21.87 -11.44 -7.41
N ILE A 555 -21.88 -11.60 -6.08
CA ILE A 555 -20.88 -12.40 -5.35
C ILE A 555 -20.97 -13.90 -5.71
N SER A 556 -22.20 -14.42 -5.86
CA SER A 556 -22.44 -15.80 -6.35
C SER A 556 -22.01 -15.98 -7.80
N LYS A 557 -22.24 -14.97 -8.65
CA LYS A 557 -21.83 -14.96 -10.06
C LYS A 557 -20.30 -14.93 -10.18
N THR A 558 -19.65 -14.09 -9.38
CA THR A 558 -18.19 -13.90 -9.39
C THR A 558 -17.46 -15.17 -8.99
N ALA A 559 -17.90 -15.86 -7.94
CA ALA A 559 -17.31 -17.14 -7.54
C ALA A 559 -17.34 -18.20 -8.66
N ARG A 560 -18.42 -18.25 -9.45
CA ARG A 560 -18.52 -19.15 -10.62
C ARG A 560 -17.59 -18.74 -11.75
N LEU A 561 -17.50 -17.44 -12.03
CA LEU A 561 -16.59 -16.92 -13.06
C LEU A 561 -15.12 -17.17 -12.69
N LEU A 562 -14.75 -17.03 -11.41
CA LEU A 562 -13.41 -17.36 -10.94
C LEU A 562 -13.09 -18.84 -11.10
N GLN A 563 -14.05 -19.72 -10.83
CA GLN A 563 -13.87 -21.15 -11.05
C GLN A 563 -13.66 -21.47 -12.54
N GLU A 564 -14.47 -20.89 -13.43
CA GLU A 564 -14.32 -21.07 -14.88
C GLU A 564 -12.98 -20.50 -15.41
N ALA A 565 -12.64 -19.29 -14.98
CA ALA A 565 -11.39 -18.61 -15.34
C ALA A 565 -10.15 -19.43 -14.96
N THR A 566 -10.12 -19.91 -13.71
CA THR A 566 -8.97 -20.69 -13.20
C THR A 566 -8.90 -22.09 -13.82
N GLU A 567 -10.03 -22.70 -14.18
CA GLU A 567 -10.07 -23.92 -15.00
C GLU A 567 -9.42 -23.68 -16.39
N ASN A 568 -9.75 -22.57 -17.06
CA ASN A 568 -9.14 -22.20 -18.35
C ASN A 568 -7.64 -21.92 -18.25
N LEU A 569 -7.18 -21.45 -17.09
CA LEU A 569 -5.76 -21.21 -16.78
C LEU A 569 -5.02 -22.47 -16.31
N GLY A 570 -5.70 -23.61 -16.15
CA GLY A 570 -5.09 -24.87 -15.70
C GLY A 570 -4.76 -24.92 -14.21
N ARG A 571 -5.35 -24.04 -13.38
CA ARG A 571 -5.10 -23.88 -11.93
C ARG A 571 -6.43 -23.92 -11.15
N ARG A 572 -7.23 -24.96 -11.40
CA ARG A 572 -8.59 -25.10 -10.85
C ARG A 572 -8.62 -25.05 -9.32
N TYR A 573 -9.55 -24.28 -8.75
CA TYR A 573 -9.87 -24.33 -7.32
C TYR A 573 -10.23 -25.75 -6.86
N GLN A 574 -9.54 -26.25 -5.84
CA GLN A 574 -9.80 -27.55 -5.24
C GLN A 574 -11.02 -27.45 -4.31
N ASP A 575 -11.89 -28.45 -4.37
CA ASP A 575 -12.92 -28.63 -3.34
C ASP A 575 -12.23 -29.05 -2.04
N ILE A 576 -12.30 -28.17 -1.04
CA ILE A 576 -11.61 -28.36 0.23
C ILE A 576 -12.04 -29.64 0.95
N ARG A 577 -13.28 -30.10 0.72
CA ARG A 577 -13.83 -31.34 1.30
C ARG A 577 -13.08 -32.59 0.84
N ASP A 578 -12.43 -32.54 -0.32
CA ASP A 578 -11.65 -33.66 -0.84
C ASP A 578 -10.27 -33.79 -0.16
N LEU A 579 -9.78 -32.75 0.52
CA LEU A 579 -8.47 -32.78 1.16
C LEU A 579 -8.41 -33.82 2.29
N LYS A 580 -9.48 -34.00 3.07
CA LYS A 580 -9.54 -35.04 4.14
C LYS A 580 -9.36 -36.46 3.57
N PRO A 581 -10.13 -36.89 2.55
CA PRO A 581 -9.86 -38.13 1.82
C PRO A 581 -8.43 -38.24 1.27
N ILE A 582 -7.87 -37.16 0.70
CA ILE A 582 -6.50 -37.17 0.16
C ILE A 582 -5.45 -37.40 1.26
N LEU A 583 -5.56 -36.72 2.42
CA LEU A 583 -4.69 -36.97 3.57
C LEU A 583 -4.74 -38.44 4.02
N MET A 584 -5.95 -39.00 4.10
CA MET A 584 -6.14 -40.41 4.47
C MET A 584 -5.55 -41.37 3.42
N GLU A 585 -5.66 -41.04 2.14
CA GLU A 585 -5.10 -41.85 1.04
C GLU A 585 -3.57 -41.84 1.06
N VAL A 586 -2.96 -40.68 1.31
CA VAL A 586 -1.50 -40.51 1.44
C VAL A 586 -0.96 -41.26 2.68
N GLY A 587 -1.79 -41.43 3.71
CA GLY A 587 -1.50 -42.29 4.87
C GLY A 587 -1.39 -41.55 6.20
N PHE A 588 -1.93 -40.33 6.31
CA PHE A 588 -2.11 -39.66 7.59
C PHE A 588 -3.18 -40.38 8.44
N GLU A 589 -2.93 -40.48 9.74
CA GLU A 589 -3.85 -40.98 10.76
C GLU A 589 -4.38 -39.81 11.59
N ASP A 590 -5.42 -40.04 12.39
CA ASP A 590 -6.03 -39.02 13.27
C ASP A 590 -6.43 -37.74 12.52
N VAL A 591 -6.92 -37.87 11.27
CA VAL A 591 -7.27 -36.72 10.43
C VAL A 591 -8.53 -36.02 10.95
N VAL A 592 -8.39 -34.75 11.30
CA VAL A 592 -9.44 -33.87 11.79
C VAL A 592 -9.72 -32.78 10.75
N MET A 593 -10.99 -32.44 10.57
CA MET A 593 -11.44 -31.38 9.68
C MET A 593 -12.51 -30.56 10.40
N GLN A 594 -12.27 -29.27 10.54
CA GLN A 594 -13.16 -28.35 11.25
C GLN A 594 -13.58 -27.22 10.31
N ARG A 595 -14.85 -26.85 10.34
CA ARG A 595 -15.39 -25.74 9.55
C ARG A 595 -15.74 -24.57 10.45
N PHE A 596 -15.29 -23.39 10.04
CA PHE A 596 -15.62 -22.10 10.61
C PHE A 596 -16.28 -21.22 9.54
N LYS A 597 -16.90 -20.13 9.98
CA LYS A 597 -17.63 -19.21 9.10
C LYS A 597 -17.07 -17.81 9.27
N TRP A 598 -16.73 -17.18 8.16
CA TRP A 598 -16.36 -15.76 8.07
C TRP A 598 -17.51 -15.01 7.41
N PRO A 599 -18.40 -14.36 8.18
CA PRO A 599 -19.48 -13.53 7.66
C PRO A 599 -18.93 -12.46 6.72
N THR A 600 -19.62 -12.15 5.62
CA THR A 600 -19.13 -11.13 4.67
C THR A 600 -19.26 -9.69 5.18
N ASN A 601 -20.11 -9.47 6.19
CA ASN A 601 -20.30 -8.22 6.90
C ASN A 601 -20.82 -8.48 8.33
N ASP A 602 -21.26 -7.43 9.02
CA ASP A 602 -21.62 -7.44 10.43
C ASP A 602 -23.09 -7.84 10.72
N TRP A 603 -23.75 -8.58 9.81
CA TRP A 603 -25.08 -9.18 10.03
C TRP A 603 -25.25 -10.13 11.25
N PRO A 604 -24.21 -10.83 11.76
CA PRO A 604 -24.38 -11.76 12.89
C PRO A 604 -24.84 -11.11 14.20
N LYS A 605 -25.73 -11.79 14.93
CA LYS A 605 -26.10 -11.46 16.32
C LYS A 605 -24.94 -11.66 17.31
N ASP A 606 -24.11 -12.67 17.06
CA ASP A 606 -23.02 -13.03 17.97
C ASP A 606 -21.90 -11.98 17.88
N PRO A 607 -21.52 -11.31 18.98
CA PRO A 607 -20.53 -10.23 18.94
C PRO A 607 -19.18 -10.63 18.34
N ARG A 608 -18.74 -11.87 18.54
CA ARG A 608 -17.48 -12.37 17.97
C ARG A 608 -17.56 -12.46 16.45
N TYR A 609 -18.66 -13.04 15.94
CA TYR A 609 -18.87 -13.17 14.50
C TYR A 609 -19.22 -11.83 13.85
N LYS A 610 -19.80 -10.89 14.60
CA LYS A 610 -20.02 -9.52 14.15
C LYS A 610 -18.71 -8.81 13.86
N VAL A 611 -17.77 -8.83 14.81
CA VAL A 611 -16.41 -8.28 14.63
C VAL A 611 -15.66 -9.01 13.52
N LEU A 612 -15.73 -10.34 13.48
CA LEU A 612 -15.10 -11.12 12.41
C LEU A 612 -15.70 -10.79 11.03
N GLY A 613 -16.99 -10.49 10.97
CA GLY A 613 -17.69 -10.03 9.77
C GLY A 613 -17.24 -8.65 9.31
N GLN A 614 -17.03 -7.72 10.26
CA GLN A 614 -16.44 -6.41 9.96
C GLN A 614 -15.02 -6.55 9.37
N TRP A 615 -14.19 -7.40 9.98
CA TRP A 615 -12.84 -7.67 9.48
C TRP A 615 -12.84 -8.35 8.12
N THR A 616 -13.79 -9.26 7.89
CA THR A 616 -13.95 -9.92 6.59
C THR A 616 -14.34 -8.91 5.52
N ASN A 617 -15.29 -8.02 5.81
CA ASN A 617 -15.72 -6.97 4.88
C ASN A 617 -14.55 -6.05 4.48
N GLU A 618 -13.75 -5.63 5.47
CA GLU A 618 -12.56 -4.82 5.23
C GLU A 618 -11.51 -5.57 4.39
N ASN A 619 -11.28 -6.86 4.69
CA ASN A 619 -10.39 -7.71 3.89
C ASN A 619 -10.87 -7.87 2.43
N LEU A 620 -12.19 -7.80 2.19
CA LEU A 620 -12.78 -7.88 0.86
C LEU A 620 -12.56 -6.61 0.01
N ARG A 621 -11.98 -5.54 0.54
CA ARG A 621 -11.50 -4.43 -0.31
C ARG A 621 -10.46 -4.90 -1.34
N GLY A 622 -9.69 -5.94 -1.03
CA GLY A 622 -8.75 -6.58 -1.97
C GLY A 622 -9.40 -7.52 -3.01
N TRP A 623 -10.72 -7.72 -2.98
CA TRP A 623 -11.42 -8.68 -3.84
C TRP A 623 -11.26 -8.39 -5.35
N GLU A 624 -11.15 -7.12 -5.70
CA GLU A 624 -10.93 -6.69 -7.09
C GLU A 624 -9.60 -7.19 -7.66
N ALA A 625 -8.52 -7.12 -6.87
CA ALA A 625 -7.20 -7.60 -7.27
C ALA A 625 -7.21 -9.12 -7.56
N ILE A 626 -7.94 -9.88 -6.74
CA ILE A 626 -8.12 -11.34 -6.91
C ILE A 626 -8.86 -11.65 -8.21
N CYS A 627 -9.83 -10.81 -8.61
CA CYS A 627 -10.65 -11.05 -9.79
C CYS A 627 -10.01 -10.58 -11.10
N MET A 628 -9.16 -9.54 -11.06
CA MET A 628 -8.66 -8.88 -12.25
C MET A 628 -7.92 -9.83 -13.20
N ALA A 629 -6.88 -10.52 -12.72
CA ALA A 629 -6.05 -11.38 -13.56
C ALA A 629 -6.79 -12.63 -14.06
N PRO A 630 -7.53 -13.40 -13.22
CA PRO A 630 -8.28 -14.55 -13.71
C PRO A 630 -9.34 -14.19 -14.75
N LEU A 631 -10.14 -13.14 -14.53
CA LEU A 631 -11.24 -12.82 -15.45
C LEU A 631 -10.72 -12.26 -16.79
N THR A 632 -9.69 -11.41 -16.77
CA THR A 632 -9.12 -10.84 -18.00
C THR A 632 -8.31 -11.86 -18.81
N ARG A 633 -7.55 -12.75 -18.14
CA ARG A 633 -6.67 -13.72 -18.82
C ARG A 633 -7.35 -15.06 -19.11
N GLY A 634 -8.27 -15.48 -18.24
CA GLY A 634 -8.95 -16.78 -18.31
C GLY A 634 -10.28 -16.74 -19.04
N LEU A 635 -10.95 -15.57 -19.12
CA LEU A 635 -12.24 -15.41 -19.79
C LEU A 635 -12.26 -14.28 -20.84
N ASP A 636 -11.12 -13.66 -21.13
CA ASP A 636 -10.97 -12.56 -22.07
C ASP A 636 -11.86 -11.33 -21.77
N TRP A 637 -12.21 -11.10 -20.49
CA TRP A 637 -12.95 -9.89 -20.09
C TRP A 637 -12.09 -8.64 -20.22
N THR A 638 -12.71 -7.50 -20.49
CA THR A 638 -12.01 -6.21 -20.41
C THR A 638 -11.88 -5.77 -18.95
N ARG A 639 -10.91 -4.90 -18.66
CA ARG A 639 -10.71 -4.33 -17.31
C ARG A 639 -12.00 -3.65 -16.81
N GLU A 640 -12.70 -2.94 -17.70
CA GLU A 640 -13.94 -2.23 -17.38
C GLU A 640 -15.08 -3.19 -17.01
N GLU A 641 -15.19 -4.33 -17.69
CA GLU A 641 -16.19 -5.36 -17.36
C GLU A 641 -15.95 -5.94 -15.96
N VAL A 642 -14.69 -6.15 -15.58
CA VAL A 642 -14.33 -6.59 -14.23
C VAL A 642 -14.66 -5.53 -13.20
N ILE A 643 -14.28 -4.27 -13.41
CA ILE A 643 -14.56 -3.16 -12.49
C ILE A 643 -16.06 -3.00 -12.23
N VAL A 644 -16.89 -3.09 -13.29
CA VAL A 644 -18.35 -3.06 -13.15
C VAL A 644 -18.85 -4.20 -12.26
N LEU A 645 -18.41 -5.43 -12.51
CA LEU A 645 -18.76 -6.58 -11.67
C LEU A 645 -18.30 -6.36 -10.21
N MET A 646 -17.11 -5.80 -9.97
CA MET A 646 -16.61 -5.54 -8.62
C MET A 646 -17.43 -4.49 -7.87
N SER A 647 -17.96 -3.49 -8.57
CA SER A 647 -18.92 -2.54 -7.99
C SER A 647 -20.21 -3.24 -7.52
N GLU A 648 -20.70 -4.21 -8.29
CA GLU A 648 -21.84 -5.04 -7.87
C GLU A 648 -21.49 -5.87 -6.63
N ASN A 649 -20.29 -6.50 -6.60
CA ASN A 649 -19.84 -7.31 -5.47
C ASN A 649 -19.77 -6.49 -4.17
N ARG A 650 -19.26 -5.26 -4.24
CA ARG A 650 -19.18 -4.37 -3.06
C ARG A 650 -20.57 -4.09 -2.48
N ARG A 651 -21.59 -3.91 -3.32
CA ARG A 651 -22.97 -3.73 -2.85
C ARG A 651 -23.48 -4.98 -2.14
N ASP A 652 -23.29 -6.16 -2.73
CA ASP A 652 -23.73 -7.41 -2.11
C ASP A 652 -22.98 -7.72 -0.81
N PHE A 653 -21.66 -7.46 -0.75
CA PHE A 653 -20.89 -7.66 0.48
C PHE A 653 -21.32 -6.72 1.61
N ASN A 654 -21.78 -5.51 1.30
CA ASN A 654 -22.24 -4.52 2.27
C ASN A 654 -23.72 -4.63 2.62
N ASP A 655 -24.50 -5.43 1.88
CA ASP A 655 -25.92 -5.65 2.16
C ASP A 655 -26.08 -6.60 3.36
N ARG A 656 -26.56 -6.06 4.48
CA ARG A 656 -26.78 -6.81 5.72
C ARG A 656 -27.96 -7.78 5.63
N SER A 657 -28.83 -7.64 4.64
CA SER A 657 -29.90 -8.61 4.37
C SER A 657 -29.37 -9.88 3.70
N ILE A 658 -28.16 -9.82 3.14
CA ILE A 658 -27.45 -10.98 2.59
C ILE A 658 -26.58 -11.59 3.69
N HIS A 659 -27.09 -12.64 4.33
CA HIS A 659 -26.37 -13.37 5.39
C HIS A 659 -25.33 -14.34 4.81
N ALA A 660 -24.49 -13.82 3.91
CA ALA A 660 -23.42 -14.55 3.27
C ALA A 660 -22.23 -14.74 4.21
N TYR A 661 -21.53 -15.86 4.04
CA TYR A 661 -20.27 -16.15 4.71
C TYR A 661 -19.35 -16.98 3.82
N PHE A 662 -18.04 -16.83 4.01
CA PHE A 662 -17.03 -17.76 3.51
C PHE A 662 -16.86 -18.92 4.49
N SER A 663 -16.70 -20.14 3.96
CA SER A 663 -16.33 -21.29 4.79
C SER A 663 -14.81 -21.34 4.93
N ILE A 664 -14.35 -21.39 6.17
CA ILE A 664 -12.93 -21.55 6.51
C ILE A 664 -12.73 -22.92 7.10
N TRP A 665 -11.71 -23.62 6.65
CA TRP A 665 -11.45 -25.00 7.04
C TRP A 665 -10.09 -25.10 7.68
N SER A 666 -10.03 -25.75 8.84
CA SER A 666 -8.78 -26.23 9.42
C SER A 666 -8.75 -27.75 9.33
N ILE A 667 -7.77 -28.29 8.64
CA ILE A 667 -7.62 -29.71 8.35
C ILE A 667 -6.24 -30.13 8.80
N TYR A 668 -6.13 -31.07 9.73
CA TYR A 668 -4.84 -31.61 10.11
C TYR A 668 -4.84 -33.13 10.18
N GLY A 669 -3.67 -33.71 9.94
CA GLY A 669 -3.45 -35.15 10.04
C GLY A 669 -2.07 -35.44 10.61
N ARG A 670 -1.94 -36.58 11.27
CA ARG A 670 -0.70 -37.02 11.91
C ARG A 670 -0.05 -38.15 11.14
N LYS A 671 1.25 -38.06 10.91
CA LYS A 671 2.01 -39.18 10.35
C LYS A 671 2.08 -40.32 11.39
N PRO A 672 1.88 -41.60 11.01
CA PRO A 672 1.88 -42.72 11.96
C PRO A 672 3.17 -42.81 12.80
N LEU A 673 3.07 -43.18 14.08
CA LEU A 673 4.23 -43.30 15.01
C LEU A 673 5.22 -44.41 14.65
N LYS A 674 4.79 -45.35 13.82
CA LYS A 674 5.53 -46.56 13.47
C LYS A 674 5.44 -46.74 11.96
N ALA A 675 6.59 -46.88 11.31
CA ALA A 675 6.62 -47.25 9.90
C ALA A 675 5.94 -48.62 9.74
N ARG A 676 4.89 -48.65 8.91
CA ARG A 676 4.31 -49.91 8.43
C ARG A 676 5.19 -50.40 7.28
N ASP A 677 5.63 -51.65 7.32
CA ASP A 677 6.26 -52.25 6.16
C ASP A 677 5.24 -52.44 5.03
N THR A 678 5.69 -52.84 3.83
CA THR A 678 4.85 -53.07 2.65
C THR A 678 3.75 -54.13 2.84
N GLU A 679 3.74 -54.85 3.97
CA GLU A 679 2.73 -55.84 4.35
C GLU A 679 1.85 -55.37 5.53
N GLY A 680 2.03 -54.14 6.03
CA GLY A 680 1.21 -53.52 7.06
C GLY A 680 1.62 -53.83 8.51
N GLN A 681 2.81 -54.39 8.76
CA GLN A 681 3.31 -54.65 10.11
C GLN A 681 4.15 -53.49 10.68
N ILE A 682 3.96 -53.24 11.97
CA ILE A 682 4.65 -52.20 12.76
C ILE A 682 6.12 -52.58 12.99
N THR A 683 7.06 -51.72 12.56
CA THR A 683 8.49 -51.88 12.85
C THR A 683 9.03 -50.69 13.67
N ASN A 684 9.94 -50.97 14.63
CA ASN A 684 10.59 -49.95 15.46
C ASN A 684 11.95 -49.60 14.83
N PHE A 685 12.20 -48.35 14.45
CA PHE A 685 13.52 -47.90 14.01
C PHE A 685 14.36 -47.39 15.20
N HIS A 686 15.60 -47.87 15.31
CA HIS A 686 16.65 -47.29 16.15
C HIS A 686 17.62 -46.54 15.22
N PHE A 687 17.76 -45.23 15.39
CA PHE A 687 18.84 -44.46 14.76
C PHE A 687 20.14 -44.74 15.50
N THR A 688 21.16 -45.22 14.79
CA THR A 688 22.54 -45.26 15.28
C THR A 688 23.33 -44.17 14.57
N HIS A 689 23.79 -43.19 15.35
CA HIS A 689 24.84 -42.25 14.98
C HIS A 689 26.13 -43.02 14.67
N GLN A 690 26.79 -42.75 13.54
CA GLN A 690 28.22 -43.01 13.44
C GLN A 690 28.93 -41.98 12.56
N ALA A 691 29.77 -41.19 13.21
CA ALA A 691 30.88 -40.47 12.62
C ALA A 691 32.04 -41.44 12.28
N ASP A 692 32.98 -40.93 11.48
CA ASP A 692 34.27 -41.50 11.04
C ASP A 692 34.26 -42.36 9.77
N LEU A 693 34.91 -41.83 8.70
CA LEU A 693 36.24 -42.28 8.25
C LEU A 693 36.65 -41.57 6.94
N TYR A 694 37.52 -40.58 7.05
CA TYR A 694 38.46 -40.19 6.00
C TYR A 694 39.72 -41.06 6.17
N GLU A 695 40.09 -41.87 5.18
CA GLU A 695 41.49 -42.14 4.80
C GLU A 695 41.63 -43.12 3.61
N HIS A 696 42.43 -42.69 2.62
CA HIS A 696 43.21 -43.48 1.65
C HIS A 696 42.53 -44.31 0.54
N SER A 697 42.70 -43.89 -0.74
CA SER A 697 43.82 -44.34 -1.60
C SER A 697 43.66 -43.97 -3.09
N HIS A 698 44.80 -43.79 -3.74
CA HIS A 698 45.04 -43.22 -5.07
C HIS A 698 44.86 -44.18 -6.28
N MET A 699 44.65 -43.55 -7.45
CA MET A 699 45.17 -43.87 -8.80
C MET A 699 44.59 -45.06 -9.61
N GLY A 700 44.23 -44.79 -10.89
CA GLY A 700 44.49 -45.74 -11.99
C GLY A 700 43.50 -45.89 -13.16
N VAL A 701 43.24 -44.83 -13.93
CA VAL A 701 43.41 -44.74 -15.41
C VAL A 701 43.20 -46.02 -16.30
N VAL A 702 42.15 -45.95 -17.15
CA VAL A 702 42.05 -46.35 -18.60
C VAL A 702 41.58 -47.75 -19.05
N LEU A 703 40.47 -47.73 -19.81
CA LEU A 703 40.17 -48.53 -21.01
C LEU A 703 39.08 -47.80 -21.85
N VAL A 704 39.44 -46.85 -22.72
CA VAL A 704 39.54 -46.93 -24.20
C VAL A 704 38.27 -47.35 -24.98
N ARG A 705 37.56 -46.34 -25.51
CA ARG A 705 37.12 -46.04 -26.91
C ARG A 705 36.50 -47.15 -27.80
N PHE A 706 35.43 -46.81 -28.55
CA PHE A 706 35.47 -46.44 -30.00
C PHE A 706 34.07 -46.04 -30.60
N PHE A 707 33.98 -44.78 -31.09
CA PHE A 707 33.27 -44.20 -32.28
C PHE A 707 31.73 -44.33 -32.48
N ALA A 708 30.99 -43.49 -33.25
CA ALA A 708 31.01 -42.09 -33.73
C ALA A 708 29.92 -41.95 -34.84
N VAL A 709 29.06 -40.92 -34.75
CA VAL A 709 28.50 -39.99 -35.76
C VAL A 709 28.25 -40.43 -37.24
N PHE A 710 26.99 -40.37 -37.73
CA PHE A 710 26.44 -39.46 -38.79
C PHE A 710 25.16 -39.98 -39.51
N ALA A 711 24.13 -39.11 -39.52
CA ALA A 711 23.17 -38.74 -40.59
C ALA A 711 22.40 -39.79 -41.45
N THR A 712 21.07 -39.75 -41.34
CA THR A 712 20.06 -39.39 -42.38
C THR A 712 18.69 -39.40 -41.67
N GLY A 713 17.92 -38.31 -41.56
CA GLY A 713 17.22 -37.68 -42.67
C GLY A 713 15.75 -38.11 -42.70
N SER A 714 14.91 -37.37 -41.96
CA SER A 714 13.53 -36.94 -42.29
C SER A 714 12.50 -37.92 -42.86
N LEU A 715 11.35 -38.03 -42.18
CA LEU A 715 10.00 -38.03 -42.79
C LEU A 715 8.92 -37.77 -41.72
N LEU A 716 8.56 -36.50 -41.54
CA LEU A 716 7.22 -36.04 -41.12
C LEU A 716 6.39 -35.88 -42.41
N PRO A 717 5.06 -36.12 -42.42
CA PRO A 717 4.18 -34.94 -42.32
C PRO A 717 2.80 -35.15 -41.66
N ALA A 718 2.33 -34.02 -41.11
CA ALA A 718 1.03 -33.72 -40.50
C ALA A 718 -0.20 -33.82 -41.43
N LEU A 719 -1.40 -33.85 -40.84
CA LEU A 719 -2.71 -33.36 -41.36
C LEU A 719 -3.79 -33.62 -40.26
N VAL A 720 -4.67 -32.75 -39.75
CA VAL A 720 -5.15 -31.36 -40.01
C VAL A 720 -5.88 -30.90 -38.73
N LEU A 721 -5.58 -29.75 -38.12
CA LEU A 721 -6.24 -28.49 -38.47
C LEU A 721 -5.27 -27.30 -38.49
N HIS A 722 -5.14 -26.73 -39.69
CA HIS A 722 -4.56 -25.42 -39.97
C HIS A 722 -5.39 -24.80 -41.12
N ALA A 723 -6.14 -23.74 -40.85
CA ALA A 723 -6.60 -22.69 -41.79
C ALA A 723 -7.43 -21.67 -40.95
N ALA A 724 -7.13 -20.37 -40.85
CA ALA A 724 -6.44 -19.49 -41.78
C ALA A 724 -5.74 -18.28 -41.09
N ARG A 725 -4.44 -18.13 -41.37
CA ARG A 725 -3.61 -16.92 -41.67
C ARG A 725 -3.92 -15.59 -40.97
N GLY A 726 -2.92 -14.85 -40.46
CA GLY A 726 -1.60 -14.60 -41.07
C GLY A 726 -0.46 -14.20 -40.10
N LYS A 727 0.77 -14.28 -40.61
CA LYS A 727 2.05 -13.97 -39.92
C LYS A 727 2.16 -12.51 -39.45
N PRO A 728 2.97 -12.25 -38.40
CA PRO A 728 4.19 -11.41 -38.53
C PRO A 728 5.42 -12.13 -37.93
N ARG A 729 6.56 -12.27 -38.63
CA ARG A 729 7.75 -11.39 -38.77
C ARG A 729 8.55 -11.19 -37.46
N ASN A 730 9.71 -11.89 -37.44
CA ASN A 730 10.93 -11.80 -36.62
C ASN A 730 10.90 -11.06 -35.27
N GLY A 731 11.27 -11.77 -34.19
CA GLY A 731 12.25 -11.22 -33.25
C GLY A 731 11.92 -11.10 -31.74
N ASN A 732 10.93 -11.79 -31.16
CA ASN A 732 10.65 -11.59 -29.72
C ASN A 732 11.69 -12.27 -28.81
N TYR A 733 12.59 -11.48 -28.22
CA TYR A 733 13.22 -11.79 -26.93
C TYR A 733 12.29 -11.26 -25.81
N GLU A 734 11.89 -12.12 -24.88
CA GLU A 734 11.08 -11.72 -23.71
C GLU A 734 11.88 -10.78 -22.79
N TYR A 735 11.23 -9.71 -22.31
CA TYR A 735 11.75 -8.74 -21.35
C TYR A 735 12.14 -9.44 -20.04
N ASN A 736 13.37 -9.23 -19.54
CA ASN A 736 13.96 -10.02 -18.43
C ASN A 736 14.10 -9.24 -17.11
N LEU A 737 13.58 -8.01 -17.01
CA LEU A 737 13.60 -7.19 -15.80
C LEU A 737 12.21 -7.10 -15.17
N PRO A 738 12.09 -6.81 -13.86
CA PRO A 738 10.80 -6.57 -13.21
C PRO A 738 10.05 -5.37 -13.83
N ASN A 739 8.73 -5.32 -13.65
CA ASN A 739 7.87 -4.20 -14.09
C ASN A 739 6.62 -4.10 -13.20
N ASP A 740 6.80 -4.31 -11.90
CA ASP A 740 5.78 -4.16 -10.87
C ASP A 740 5.89 -2.79 -10.18
N ASP A 741 4.94 -2.47 -9.32
CA ASP A 741 4.88 -1.16 -8.64
C ASP A 741 6.14 -0.87 -7.82
N ARG A 742 6.71 -1.91 -7.21
CA ARG A 742 7.98 -1.84 -6.45
C ARG A 742 9.15 -1.42 -7.34
N GLU A 743 9.26 -1.98 -8.55
CA GLU A 743 10.27 -1.56 -9.52
C GLU A 743 10.01 -0.14 -10.04
N ASN A 744 8.75 0.28 -10.22
CA ASN A 744 8.41 1.65 -10.61
C ASN A 744 8.85 2.67 -9.55
N GLU A 745 8.58 2.40 -8.27
CA GLU A 745 9.03 3.23 -7.15
C GLU A 745 10.57 3.35 -7.11
N ARG A 746 11.29 2.24 -7.37
CA ARG A 746 12.75 2.24 -7.46
C ARG A 746 13.27 3.10 -8.62
N LEU A 747 12.57 3.11 -9.77
CA LEU A 747 12.92 3.96 -10.92
C LEU A 747 12.68 5.46 -10.64
N ASP A 748 11.64 5.80 -9.87
CA ASP A 748 11.36 7.17 -9.45
C ASP A 748 12.37 7.66 -8.39
N LEU A 749 12.80 6.79 -7.48
CA LEU A 749 13.93 7.05 -6.58
C LEU A 749 15.20 7.37 -7.39
N GLN A 750 15.49 6.57 -8.43
CA GLN A 750 16.63 6.81 -9.32
C GLN A 750 16.53 8.16 -10.05
N HIS A 751 15.33 8.58 -10.48
CA HIS A 751 15.13 9.91 -11.04
C HIS A 751 15.53 11.01 -10.05
N THR A 752 15.09 10.89 -8.79
CA THR A 752 15.43 11.84 -7.71
C THR A 752 16.95 11.88 -7.45
N MET A 753 17.64 10.73 -7.54
CA MET A 753 19.10 10.68 -7.43
C MET A 753 19.83 11.41 -8.57
N PHE A 754 19.31 11.36 -9.80
CA PHE A 754 19.86 12.12 -10.93
C PHE A 754 19.68 13.63 -10.75
N LEU A 755 18.51 14.10 -10.30
CA LEU A 755 18.29 15.50 -9.93
C LEU A 755 19.29 15.95 -8.85
N LEU A 756 19.43 15.15 -7.79
CA LEU A 756 20.40 15.41 -6.73
C LEU A 756 21.83 15.42 -7.25
N THR A 757 22.16 14.67 -8.32
CA THR A 757 23.50 14.62 -8.93
C THR A 757 23.76 15.83 -9.81
N PHE A 758 22.78 16.30 -10.57
CA PHE A 758 22.94 17.39 -11.53
C PHE A 758 22.55 18.78 -10.97
N ASN A 759 22.24 18.87 -9.67
CA ASN A 759 21.80 20.08 -8.98
C ASN A 759 20.43 20.53 -9.50
N ASP A 760 19.45 19.64 -9.41
CA ASP A 760 18.05 19.86 -9.80
C ASP A 760 17.89 20.17 -11.30
N LYS A 761 18.81 19.66 -12.12
CA LYS A 761 18.72 19.69 -13.59
C LYS A 761 18.40 18.30 -14.11
N LEU A 762 17.61 18.24 -15.17
CA LEU A 762 17.24 16.99 -15.85
C LEU A 762 18.37 16.38 -16.69
N GLY A 763 19.41 17.15 -17.00
CA GLY A 763 20.60 16.71 -17.73
C GLY A 763 21.68 17.79 -17.79
N ASN A 764 22.82 17.46 -18.38
CA ASN A 764 23.96 18.36 -18.55
C ASN A 764 24.11 18.89 -19.98
N ALA A 765 23.44 18.29 -20.97
CA ALA A 765 23.49 18.79 -22.33
C ALA A 765 22.81 20.16 -22.45
N PRO A 766 23.20 21.00 -23.43
CA PRO A 766 22.67 22.35 -23.58
C PRO A 766 21.14 22.51 -23.63
N PRO A 767 20.36 21.54 -24.15
CA PRO A 767 18.90 21.56 -24.04
C PRO A 767 18.36 21.68 -22.60
N ASN A 768 19.09 21.19 -21.60
CA ASN A 768 18.72 21.25 -20.17
C ASN A 768 19.20 22.55 -19.47
N ASN A 769 19.72 23.54 -20.21
CA ASN A 769 20.15 24.80 -19.61
C ASN A 769 18.94 25.73 -19.39
N PRO A 770 18.93 26.51 -18.29
CA PRO A 770 17.86 27.46 -18.02
C PRO A 770 17.61 28.42 -19.21
N GLY A 771 16.36 28.46 -19.68
CA GLY A 771 15.94 29.30 -20.80
C GLY A 771 16.33 28.79 -22.19
N ALA A 772 16.86 27.57 -22.32
CA ALA A 772 17.00 26.90 -23.59
C ALA A 772 15.62 26.72 -24.25
N LYS A 773 15.58 26.74 -25.58
CA LYS A 773 14.38 26.47 -26.37
C LYS A 773 14.62 25.24 -27.22
N VAL A 774 13.75 24.25 -27.08
CA VAL A 774 13.87 22.94 -27.70
C VAL A 774 12.53 22.63 -28.38
N GLY A 775 12.55 22.14 -29.61
CA GLY A 775 11.33 21.91 -30.37
C GLY A 775 10.77 20.50 -30.18
N ARG A 776 11.57 19.47 -30.45
CA ARG A 776 11.12 18.07 -30.37
C ARG A 776 12.13 17.19 -29.64
N VAL A 777 11.65 16.43 -28.66
CA VAL A 777 12.49 15.66 -27.73
C VAL A 777 12.08 14.19 -27.73
N LEU A 778 13.06 13.30 -27.66
CA LEU A 778 12.84 11.87 -27.49
C LEU A 778 13.53 11.39 -26.21
N ASP A 779 12.80 10.73 -25.34
CA ASP A 779 13.32 9.98 -24.20
C ASP A 779 13.24 8.48 -24.52
N VAL A 780 14.38 7.80 -24.53
CA VAL A 780 14.50 6.40 -24.98
C VAL A 780 14.82 5.50 -23.80
N GLY A 781 13.96 4.49 -23.58
CA GLY A 781 13.95 3.72 -22.34
C GLY A 781 13.34 4.55 -21.22
N THR A 782 12.14 5.08 -21.46
CA THR A 782 11.53 6.11 -20.60
C THR A 782 11.10 5.57 -19.22
N GLY A 783 10.97 4.25 -19.06
CA GLY A 783 10.52 3.62 -17.81
C GLY A 783 9.16 4.18 -17.37
N THR A 784 9.10 4.69 -16.14
CA THR A 784 7.91 5.36 -15.56
C THR A 784 7.52 6.66 -16.28
N GLY A 785 8.33 7.15 -17.22
CA GLY A 785 8.06 8.38 -17.97
C GLY A 785 8.29 9.68 -17.19
N ILE A 786 8.67 9.62 -15.91
CA ILE A 786 8.84 10.77 -15.02
C ILE A 786 9.82 11.82 -15.57
N TRP A 787 10.92 11.39 -16.21
CA TRP A 787 11.87 12.34 -16.83
C TRP A 787 11.25 13.08 -18.01
N ALA A 788 10.49 12.38 -18.85
CA ALA A 788 9.84 12.97 -20.03
C ALA A 788 8.77 13.99 -19.61
N ILE A 789 8.08 13.75 -18.50
CA ILE A 789 7.11 14.66 -17.91
C ILE A 789 7.81 15.91 -17.38
N ASP A 790 8.81 15.76 -16.52
CA ASP A 790 9.54 16.92 -15.97
C ASP A 790 10.18 17.77 -17.07
N PHE A 791 10.74 17.13 -18.11
CA PHE A 791 11.30 17.86 -19.25
C PHE A 791 10.24 18.64 -20.01
N ALA A 792 9.05 18.06 -20.20
CA ALA A 792 7.95 18.72 -20.87
C ALA A 792 7.36 19.88 -20.06
N ASP A 793 7.40 19.80 -18.74
CA ASP A 793 6.99 20.87 -17.84
C ASP A 793 8.01 22.03 -17.82
N GLU A 794 9.32 21.74 -17.84
CA GLU A 794 10.36 22.77 -18.01
C GLU A 794 10.33 23.41 -19.41
N HIS A 795 9.87 22.66 -20.42
CA HIS A 795 9.80 23.07 -21.82
C HIS A 795 8.39 22.91 -22.41
N PRO A 796 7.41 23.75 -22.00
CA PRO A 796 6.04 23.66 -22.51
C PRO A 796 5.94 23.95 -24.03
N GLU A 797 6.99 24.53 -24.64
CA GLU A 797 7.07 24.67 -26.09
C GLU A 797 7.48 23.40 -26.85
N ALA A 798 8.04 22.40 -26.15
CA ALA A 798 8.62 21.21 -26.76
C ALA A 798 7.58 20.10 -26.93
N GLU A 799 7.61 19.40 -28.06
CA GLU A 799 6.94 18.10 -28.24
C GLU A 799 7.86 17.00 -27.70
N VAL A 800 7.50 16.40 -26.57
CA VAL A 800 8.27 15.31 -25.94
C VAL A 800 7.63 13.97 -26.26
N ARG A 801 8.47 12.98 -26.58
CA ARG A 801 8.05 11.59 -26.77
C ARG A 801 8.86 10.66 -25.89
N GLY A 802 8.21 9.81 -25.11
CA GLY A 802 8.85 8.72 -24.40
C GLY A 802 8.59 7.40 -25.13
N ILE A 803 9.63 6.60 -25.32
CA ILE A 803 9.48 5.24 -25.85
C ILE A 803 10.07 4.20 -24.90
N ASP A 804 9.37 3.08 -24.75
CA ASP A 804 9.79 1.96 -23.91
C ASP A 804 9.24 0.62 -24.43
N LEU A 805 9.88 -0.49 -24.06
CA LEU A 805 9.39 -1.83 -24.38
C LEU A 805 8.21 -2.24 -23.49
N SER A 806 8.07 -1.61 -22.32
CA SER A 806 7.06 -1.88 -21.31
C SER A 806 5.93 -0.83 -21.31
N VAL A 807 4.83 -1.15 -20.62
CA VAL A 807 3.59 -0.33 -20.61
C VAL A 807 3.44 0.53 -19.35
N ALA A 808 4.51 0.70 -18.56
CA ALA A 808 4.50 1.38 -17.27
C ALA A 808 4.46 2.92 -17.43
N PHE A 809 3.51 3.42 -18.22
CA PHE A 809 3.31 4.85 -18.40
C PHE A 809 2.30 5.38 -17.37
N PRO A 810 2.49 6.61 -16.89
CA PRO A 810 1.61 7.23 -15.94
C PRO A 810 0.25 7.51 -16.60
N GLU A 811 -0.83 7.39 -15.82
CA GLU A 811 -2.20 7.64 -16.31
C GLU A 811 -2.42 9.11 -16.74
N TYR A 812 -1.58 10.01 -16.25
CA TYR A 812 -1.58 11.44 -16.61
C TYR A 812 -0.21 11.88 -17.16
N ALA A 813 -0.22 12.61 -18.27
CA ALA A 813 0.96 13.25 -18.84
C ALA A 813 0.60 14.63 -19.43
N PRO A 814 1.51 15.61 -19.39
CA PRO A 814 1.30 16.91 -20.04
C PRO A 814 0.89 16.76 -21.50
N SER A 815 0.06 17.68 -22.01
CA SER A 815 -0.48 17.59 -23.38
C SER A 815 0.59 17.57 -24.49
N ASN A 816 1.81 18.00 -24.17
CA ASN A 816 2.97 18.00 -25.04
C ASN A 816 3.86 16.76 -24.89
N VAL A 817 3.49 15.78 -24.06
CA VAL A 817 4.13 14.46 -23.92
C VAL A 817 3.31 13.38 -24.61
N LYS A 818 3.98 12.42 -25.25
CA LYS A 818 3.36 11.19 -25.76
C LYS A 818 4.23 9.97 -25.48
N PHE A 819 3.63 8.93 -24.93
CA PHE A 819 4.29 7.64 -24.73
C PHE A 819 3.90 6.64 -25.82
N GLU A 820 4.89 5.88 -26.30
CA GLU A 820 4.69 4.84 -27.31
C GLU A 820 5.45 3.58 -26.88
N ILE A 821 4.78 2.42 -26.91
CA ILE A 821 5.49 1.14 -26.74
C ILE A 821 6.31 0.88 -28.01
N ALA A 822 7.63 0.82 -27.90
CA ALA A 822 8.50 0.57 -29.02
C ALA A 822 9.77 -0.17 -28.59
N ASP A 823 10.23 -1.09 -29.44
CA ASP A 823 11.57 -1.66 -29.33
C ASP A 823 12.59 -0.68 -29.91
N LEU A 824 13.52 -0.22 -29.06
CA LEU A 824 14.57 0.71 -29.45
C LEU A 824 15.57 0.10 -30.45
N GLU A 825 15.66 -1.24 -30.53
CA GLU A 825 16.54 -1.96 -31.47
C GLU A 825 15.87 -2.19 -32.84
N GLU A 826 14.58 -1.87 -32.97
CA GLU A 826 13.90 -1.81 -34.28
C GLU A 826 14.20 -0.50 -35.02
N GLN A 827 13.99 -0.49 -36.34
CA GLN A 827 14.16 0.71 -37.14
C GLN A 827 13.15 1.79 -36.75
N TRP A 828 13.63 3.00 -36.43
CA TRP A 828 12.71 4.07 -36.02
C TRP A 828 12.01 4.66 -37.24
N THR A 829 10.68 4.80 -37.15
CA THR A 829 9.84 5.29 -38.26
C THR A 829 9.33 6.72 -38.06
N PHE A 830 10.05 7.54 -37.28
CA PHE A 830 9.63 8.91 -37.00
C PHE A 830 9.62 9.77 -38.27
N SER A 831 8.55 10.54 -38.47
CA SER A 831 8.36 11.35 -39.68
C SER A 831 9.15 12.66 -39.70
N ARG A 832 9.69 13.06 -38.55
CA ARG A 832 10.46 14.29 -38.34
C ARG A 832 11.62 14.00 -37.38
N PRO A 833 12.77 14.69 -37.52
CA PRO A 833 13.85 14.55 -36.57
C PRO A 833 13.54 15.20 -35.21
N PHE A 834 14.40 14.94 -34.23
CA PHE A 834 14.38 15.49 -32.87
C PHE A 834 15.51 16.51 -32.68
N ASP A 835 15.31 17.48 -31.82
CA ASP A 835 16.34 18.46 -31.44
C ASP A 835 17.16 17.98 -30.23
N TYR A 836 16.60 17.09 -29.43
CA TYR A 836 17.26 16.47 -28.29
C TYR A 836 16.79 15.01 -28.14
N ILE A 837 17.73 14.09 -27.93
CA ILE A 837 17.46 12.71 -27.58
C ILE A 837 18.17 12.43 -26.24
N HIS A 838 17.42 11.91 -25.29
CA HIS A 838 17.90 11.53 -23.96
C HIS A 838 17.71 10.03 -23.76
N SER A 839 18.65 9.41 -23.04
CA SER A 839 18.52 8.03 -22.57
C SER A 839 19.37 7.85 -21.31
N ARG A 840 18.91 6.99 -20.40
CA ARG A 840 19.63 6.70 -19.15
C ARG A 840 19.55 5.24 -18.75
N MET A 841 20.62 4.73 -18.15
CA MET A 841 20.74 3.37 -17.58
C MET A 841 20.47 2.23 -18.56
N MET A 842 20.89 2.36 -19.83
CA MET A 842 20.57 1.39 -20.88
C MET A 842 21.68 0.36 -21.16
N ASN A 843 22.79 0.35 -20.40
CA ASN A 843 23.93 -0.55 -20.63
C ASN A 843 23.57 -2.04 -20.67
N SER A 844 22.61 -2.49 -19.85
CA SER A 844 22.13 -3.88 -19.85
C SER A 844 21.06 -4.17 -20.91
N SER A 845 20.51 -3.15 -21.56
CA SER A 845 19.35 -3.24 -22.45
C SER A 845 19.71 -3.12 -23.93
N VAL A 846 20.71 -2.30 -24.26
CA VAL A 846 21.20 -2.07 -25.65
C VAL A 846 22.25 -3.12 -26.02
N SER A 847 21.98 -3.92 -27.05
CA SER A 847 22.91 -4.96 -27.51
C SER A 847 24.00 -4.43 -28.45
N ASN A 848 23.72 -3.35 -29.20
CA ASN A 848 24.67 -2.72 -30.11
C ASN A 848 24.65 -1.19 -30.01
N TRP A 849 25.51 -0.66 -29.14
CA TRP A 849 25.63 0.78 -28.89
C TRP A 849 25.96 1.61 -30.12
N ARG A 850 26.75 1.08 -31.07
CA ARG A 850 27.08 1.81 -32.29
C ARG A 850 25.86 2.00 -33.18
N GLU A 851 25.05 0.95 -33.35
CA GLU A 851 23.81 1.02 -34.14
C GLU A 851 22.77 1.90 -33.45
N PHE A 852 22.60 1.77 -32.14
CA PHE A 852 21.73 2.64 -31.35
C PHE A 852 22.12 4.13 -31.48
N ILE A 853 23.40 4.46 -31.29
CA ILE A 853 23.89 5.84 -31.43
C ILE A 853 23.77 6.33 -32.88
N GLN A 854 23.93 5.45 -33.87
CA GLN A 854 23.70 5.78 -35.27
C GLN A 854 22.22 6.11 -35.53
N GLU A 855 21.29 5.34 -34.98
CA GLU A 855 19.85 5.59 -35.10
C GLU A 855 19.47 6.92 -34.42
N CYS A 856 20.02 7.20 -33.23
CA CYS A 856 19.89 8.52 -32.60
C CYS A 856 20.44 9.63 -33.51
N TYR A 857 21.63 9.44 -34.09
CA TYR A 857 22.24 10.43 -34.98
C TYR A 857 21.34 10.69 -36.20
N ASP A 858 20.83 9.65 -36.84
CA ASP A 858 20.02 9.76 -38.05
C ASP A 858 18.68 10.47 -37.79
N ASN A 859 18.12 10.29 -36.60
CA ASN A 859 16.89 10.92 -36.16
C ASN A 859 17.09 12.30 -35.49
N LEU A 860 18.32 12.82 -35.35
CA LEU A 860 18.57 14.17 -34.84
C LEU A 860 18.55 15.25 -35.95
N SER A 861 18.02 16.43 -35.62
CA SER A 861 18.13 17.65 -36.40
C SER A 861 19.61 18.08 -36.48
N PRO A 862 20.08 18.71 -37.58
CA PRO A 862 21.37 19.38 -37.58
C PRO A 862 21.45 20.39 -36.43
N GLY A 863 22.46 20.26 -35.58
CA GLY A 863 22.61 21.05 -34.36
C GLY A 863 21.96 20.47 -33.09
N GLY A 864 21.22 19.37 -33.20
CA GLY A 864 20.59 18.67 -32.07
C GLY A 864 21.59 17.89 -31.21
N TYR A 865 21.17 17.46 -30.02
CA TYR A 865 22.03 16.79 -29.04
C TYR A 865 21.54 15.38 -28.70
N LEU A 866 22.48 14.47 -28.48
CA LEU A 866 22.24 13.20 -27.77
C LEU A 866 22.87 13.32 -26.39
N GLU A 867 22.14 12.97 -25.33
CA GLU A 867 22.67 12.77 -23.97
C GLU A 867 22.39 11.36 -23.47
N LEU A 868 23.43 10.72 -22.95
CA LEU A 868 23.42 9.39 -22.36
C LEU A 868 23.90 9.49 -20.91
N ASN A 869 23.08 9.00 -19.97
CA ASN A 869 23.38 9.00 -18.54
C ASN A 869 23.49 7.56 -18.02
N GLU A 870 24.70 7.09 -17.76
CA GLU A 870 24.96 5.66 -17.53
C GLU A 870 25.75 5.40 -16.23
N ILE A 871 25.49 4.25 -15.62
CA ILE A 871 26.22 3.74 -14.45
C ILE A 871 27.30 2.75 -14.86
N ASP A 872 28.47 2.81 -14.20
CA ASP A 872 29.47 1.75 -14.28
C ASP A 872 29.05 0.53 -13.44
N LEU A 873 29.09 -0.67 -14.01
CA LEU A 873 28.80 -1.92 -13.29
C LEU A 873 29.76 -2.21 -12.13
N MET A 874 30.98 -1.66 -12.18
CA MET A 874 32.04 -1.93 -11.19
C MET A 874 32.10 -0.82 -10.14
N ALA A 875 31.91 -1.20 -8.88
CA ALA A 875 32.14 -0.30 -7.75
C ALA A 875 33.64 0.01 -7.59
N LEU A 876 33.94 1.20 -7.07
CA LEU A 876 35.29 1.71 -6.83
C LEU A 876 35.41 2.22 -5.40
N SER A 877 36.65 2.40 -4.92
CA SER A 877 36.98 3.06 -3.66
C SER A 877 38.27 3.86 -3.84
N ASP A 878 38.31 5.07 -3.29
CA ASP A 878 39.49 5.95 -3.41
C ASP A 878 40.55 5.66 -2.34
N ASP A 879 40.19 4.98 -1.26
CA ASP A 879 41.06 4.72 -0.11
C ASP A 879 41.36 3.24 0.14
N GLY A 880 40.91 2.37 -0.78
CA GLY A 880 41.21 0.94 -0.77
C GLY A 880 40.43 0.16 0.29
N THR A 881 39.34 0.74 0.82
CA THR A 881 38.43 0.05 1.75
C THR A 881 37.59 -1.03 1.06
N LEU A 882 37.28 -0.86 -0.23
CA LEU A 882 36.72 -1.91 -1.08
C LEU A 882 37.84 -2.86 -1.54
N LYS A 883 37.78 -4.13 -1.12
CA LYS A 883 38.80 -5.13 -1.43
C LYS A 883 38.36 -6.06 -2.57
N PRO A 884 39.30 -6.65 -3.35
CA PRO A 884 38.96 -7.53 -4.46
C PRO A 884 38.13 -8.78 -4.10
N ASP A 885 38.16 -9.20 -2.84
CA ASP A 885 37.42 -10.35 -2.31
C ASP A 885 36.03 -10.00 -1.76
N HIS A 886 35.68 -8.71 -1.71
CA HIS A 886 34.34 -8.25 -1.32
C HIS A 886 33.29 -8.74 -2.33
N THR A 887 32.15 -9.19 -1.79
CA THR A 887 31.01 -9.71 -2.54
C THR A 887 30.37 -8.68 -3.47
N LEU A 888 30.47 -7.40 -3.13
CA LEU A 888 30.15 -6.27 -4.02
C LEU A 888 30.82 -6.40 -5.41
N LEU A 889 32.15 -6.62 -5.44
CA LEU A 889 32.89 -6.77 -6.71
C LEU A 889 32.67 -8.15 -7.34
N LYS A 890 32.53 -9.19 -6.52
CA LYS A 890 32.26 -10.54 -7.00
C LYS A 890 30.95 -10.60 -7.79
N ALA A 891 29.89 -9.98 -7.30
CA ALA A 891 28.60 -9.90 -7.99
C ALA A 891 28.72 -9.22 -9.35
N SER A 892 29.36 -8.05 -9.42
CA SER A 892 29.59 -7.33 -10.69
C SER A 892 30.38 -8.16 -11.70
N HIS A 893 31.40 -8.91 -11.27
CA HIS A 893 32.16 -9.81 -12.14
C HIS A 893 31.32 -10.97 -12.69
N LEU A 894 30.43 -11.55 -11.87
CA LEU A 894 29.53 -12.63 -12.30
C LEU A 894 28.53 -12.12 -13.33
N ILE A 895 27.94 -10.95 -13.10
CA ILE A 895 27.04 -10.32 -14.09
C ILE A 895 27.77 -10.05 -15.39
N GLN A 896 28.97 -9.49 -15.34
CA GLN A 896 29.76 -9.21 -16.54
C GLN A 896 30.04 -10.49 -17.34
N GLU A 897 30.35 -11.60 -16.67
CA GLU A 897 30.59 -12.90 -17.31
C GLU A 897 29.31 -13.49 -17.92
N ALA A 898 28.18 -13.43 -17.20
CA ALA A 898 26.88 -13.89 -17.70
C ALA A 898 26.47 -13.13 -18.97
N LEU A 899 26.57 -11.80 -18.93
CA LEU A 899 26.27 -10.92 -20.06
C LEU A 899 27.16 -11.19 -21.28
N ARG A 900 28.45 -11.48 -21.05
CA ARG A 900 29.39 -11.89 -22.10
C ARG A 900 28.99 -13.21 -22.77
N ILE A 901 28.50 -14.18 -22.00
CA ILE A 901 28.08 -15.50 -22.50
C ILE A 901 26.83 -15.40 -23.38
N ILE A 902 25.85 -14.57 -23.01
CA ILE A 902 24.62 -14.37 -23.80
C ILE A 902 24.80 -13.43 -25.00
N GLY A 903 26.04 -12.95 -25.24
CA GLY A 903 26.35 -12.11 -26.38
C GLY A 903 25.92 -10.64 -26.25
N ARG A 904 25.67 -10.17 -25.02
CA ARG A 904 25.36 -8.77 -24.70
C ARG A 904 26.41 -8.22 -23.73
N PRO A 905 27.70 -8.15 -24.13
CA PRO A 905 28.76 -7.74 -23.21
C PRO A 905 28.53 -6.32 -22.73
N TYR A 906 28.81 -6.10 -21.44
CA TYR A 906 28.78 -4.77 -20.83
C TYR A 906 29.64 -3.78 -21.62
N GLN A 907 29.08 -2.62 -21.96
CA GLN A 907 29.78 -1.57 -22.69
C GLN A 907 30.62 -0.71 -21.74
N ASP A 908 31.92 -0.58 -22.01
CA ASP A 908 32.73 0.44 -21.31
C ASP A 908 32.21 1.83 -21.68
N ILE A 909 31.67 2.52 -20.68
CA ILE A 909 31.05 3.83 -20.84
C ILE A 909 32.03 4.87 -21.40
N LYS A 910 33.32 4.76 -21.08
CA LYS A 910 34.33 5.71 -21.58
C LYS A 910 34.53 5.58 -23.08
N GLU A 911 34.34 4.38 -23.63
CA GLU A 911 34.47 4.13 -25.07
C GLU A 911 33.32 4.76 -25.87
N LEU A 912 32.16 5.00 -25.25
CA LEU A 912 31.03 5.66 -25.93
C LEU A 912 31.42 7.03 -26.48
N LYS A 913 32.35 7.75 -25.85
CA LYS A 913 32.90 9.00 -26.42
C LYS A 913 33.50 8.80 -27.81
N SER A 914 34.23 7.70 -28.02
CA SER A 914 34.80 7.37 -29.34
C SER A 914 33.72 6.91 -30.32
N VAL A 915 32.71 6.17 -29.85
CA VAL A 915 31.57 5.74 -30.67
C VAL A 915 30.78 6.94 -31.19
N LEU A 916 30.46 7.92 -30.33
CA LEU A 916 29.82 9.17 -30.73
C LEU A 916 30.65 9.91 -31.79
N ALA A 917 31.97 10.00 -31.60
CA ALA A 917 32.87 10.67 -32.55
C ALA A 917 32.89 9.97 -33.91
N ASP A 918 32.93 8.64 -33.91
CA ASP A 918 32.96 7.85 -35.14
C ASP A 918 31.63 7.88 -35.91
N VAL A 919 30.49 7.98 -35.21
CA VAL A 919 29.17 8.19 -35.83
C VAL A 919 29.04 9.60 -36.42
N GLY A 920 29.80 10.57 -35.88
CA GLY A 920 29.93 11.91 -36.44
C GLY A 920 29.40 13.03 -35.54
N PHE A 921 29.18 12.76 -34.25
CA PHE A 921 28.93 13.82 -33.27
C PHE A 921 30.18 14.68 -33.05
N VAL A 922 29.98 15.96 -32.78
CA VAL A 922 31.00 16.94 -32.41
C VAL A 922 30.72 17.49 -31.01
N ASP A 923 31.67 18.25 -30.45
CA ASP A 923 31.53 18.86 -29.12
C ASP A 923 31.22 17.85 -28.01
N ILE A 924 31.83 16.66 -28.08
CA ILE A 924 31.51 15.55 -27.18
C ILE A 924 32.11 15.78 -25.78
N ILE A 925 31.23 15.85 -24.79
CA ILE A 925 31.55 16.05 -23.38
C ILE A 925 31.29 14.74 -22.63
N LEU A 926 32.20 14.41 -21.72
CA LEU A 926 32.13 13.25 -20.85
C LEU A 926 32.41 13.72 -19.42
N GLN A 927 31.42 13.57 -18.53
CA GLN A 927 31.50 13.99 -17.14
C GLN A 927 31.27 12.79 -16.22
N GLN A 928 32.04 12.72 -15.12
CA GLN A 928 31.96 11.65 -14.12
C GLN A 928 31.45 12.19 -12.80
N TYR A 929 30.54 11.44 -12.18
CA TYR A 929 29.99 11.65 -10.85
C TYR A 929 30.16 10.37 -10.02
N LYS A 930 30.03 10.48 -8.69
CA LYS A 930 30.17 9.34 -7.77
C LYS A 930 28.88 9.16 -6.98
N TRP A 931 28.31 7.95 -7.04
CA TRP A 931 27.19 7.53 -6.21
C TRP A 931 27.72 6.59 -5.12
N PRO A 932 27.88 7.08 -3.88
CA PRO A 932 28.33 6.28 -2.74
C PRO A 932 27.37 5.11 -2.51
N THR A 933 27.86 3.94 -2.12
CA THR A 933 27.00 2.77 -1.85
C THR A 933 26.23 2.86 -0.54
N ASN A 934 26.65 3.75 0.37
CA ASN A 934 25.98 4.03 1.65
C ASN A 934 26.33 5.43 2.18
N SER A 935 25.84 5.74 3.39
CA SER A 935 25.95 7.05 4.05
C SER A 935 27.34 7.39 4.67
N TRP A 936 28.41 6.69 4.27
CA TRP A 936 29.79 6.97 4.68
C TRP A 936 30.31 8.40 4.38
N PRO A 937 29.89 9.11 3.31
CA PRO A 937 30.43 10.44 3.02
C PRO A 937 30.13 11.44 4.14
N LYS A 938 31.05 12.38 4.36
CA LYS A 938 30.85 13.46 5.36
C LYS A 938 30.00 14.60 4.82
N GLU A 939 30.12 14.89 3.53
CA GLU A 939 29.37 15.95 2.88
C GLU A 939 27.89 15.57 2.80
N ARG A 940 27.01 16.49 3.20
CA ARG A 940 25.56 16.25 3.33
C ARG A 940 24.96 15.66 2.05
N ARG A 941 25.28 16.25 0.89
CA ARG A 941 24.73 15.85 -0.41
C ARG A 941 25.15 14.43 -0.82
N HIS A 942 26.44 14.12 -0.71
CA HIS A 942 26.94 12.78 -1.02
C HIS A 942 26.46 11.75 0.00
N LYS A 943 26.26 12.15 1.26
CA LYS A 943 25.67 11.29 2.28
C LYS A 943 24.22 10.93 1.95
N GLU A 944 23.42 11.92 1.58
CA GLU A 944 22.03 11.76 1.14
C GLU A 944 21.94 10.88 -0.10
N LEU A 945 22.76 11.17 -1.12
CA LEU A 945 22.89 10.33 -2.32
C LEU A 945 23.32 8.89 -1.97
N GLY A 946 24.16 8.71 -0.95
CA GLY A 946 24.58 7.41 -0.46
C GLY A 946 23.48 6.64 0.28
N VAL A 947 22.56 7.33 0.98
CA VAL A 947 21.37 6.69 1.57
C VAL A 947 20.45 6.20 0.46
N TRP A 948 20.17 7.03 -0.54
CA TRP A 948 19.26 6.66 -1.62
C TRP A 948 19.86 5.60 -2.56
N MET A 949 21.18 5.64 -2.79
CA MET A 949 21.85 4.60 -3.57
C MET A 949 21.84 3.26 -2.84
N ASN A 950 21.98 3.25 -1.51
CA ASN A 950 21.88 2.04 -0.71
C ASN A 950 20.50 1.42 -0.91
N GLU A 951 19.43 2.20 -0.73
CA GLU A 951 18.05 1.75 -0.99
C GLU A 951 17.87 1.21 -2.42
N ASN A 952 18.29 1.99 -3.42
CA ASN A 952 18.22 1.57 -4.83
C ASN A 952 18.97 0.25 -5.13
N LEU A 953 20.08 -0.02 -4.43
CA LEU A 953 20.84 -1.27 -4.58
C LEU A 953 20.19 -2.44 -3.84
N HIS A 954 19.66 -2.22 -2.63
CA HIS A 954 18.95 -3.25 -1.86
C HIS A 954 17.74 -3.78 -2.65
N GLU A 955 17.01 -2.87 -3.28
CA GLU A 955 15.81 -3.17 -4.07
C GLU A 955 16.14 -3.75 -5.46
N GLY A 956 17.15 -3.22 -6.15
CA GLY A 956 17.41 -3.57 -7.56
C GLY A 956 18.44 -4.67 -7.80
N TRP A 957 19.43 -4.84 -6.92
CA TRP A 957 20.63 -5.63 -7.25
C TRP A 957 20.37 -7.14 -7.28
N GLU A 958 19.48 -7.62 -6.43
CA GLU A 958 19.05 -9.02 -6.41
C GLU A 958 18.29 -9.38 -7.69
N ALA A 959 17.35 -8.54 -8.12
CA ALA A 959 16.60 -8.72 -9.37
C ALA A 959 17.53 -8.76 -10.60
N ILE A 960 18.52 -7.87 -10.65
CA ILE A 960 19.53 -7.82 -11.72
C ILE A 960 20.40 -9.09 -11.73
N CYS A 961 20.67 -9.68 -10.54
CA CYS A 961 21.52 -10.86 -10.43
C CYS A 961 20.81 -12.18 -10.68
N MET A 962 19.52 -12.28 -10.35
CA MET A 962 18.80 -13.55 -10.30
C MET A 962 18.78 -14.27 -11.66
N ALA A 963 18.30 -13.63 -12.72
CA ALA A 963 18.16 -14.27 -14.02
C ALA A 963 19.51 -14.59 -14.70
N PRO A 964 20.50 -13.67 -14.76
CA PRO A 964 21.79 -13.97 -15.39
C PRO A 964 22.58 -15.08 -14.67
N LEU A 965 22.63 -15.07 -13.33
CA LEU A 965 23.44 -16.06 -12.60
C LEU A 965 22.80 -17.45 -12.67
N THR A 966 21.48 -17.54 -12.54
CA THR A 966 20.78 -18.84 -12.59
C THR A 966 20.69 -19.41 -14.00
N ARG A 967 20.20 -18.62 -14.98
CA ARG A 967 19.92 -19.11 -16.34
C ARG A 967 21.17 -19.24 -17.21
N VAL A 968 22.22 -18.47 -16.93
CA VAL A 968 23.43 -18.44 -17.77
C VAL A 968 24.62 -19.12 -17.09
N LEU A 969 24.90 -18.76 -15.83
CA LEU A 969 26.03 -19.32 -15.10
C LEU A 969 25.71 -20.63 -14.38
N GLY A 970 24.43 -21.03 -14.35
CA GLY A 970 23.97 -22.27 -13.75
C GLY A 970 24.03 -22.27 -12.22
N TRP A 971 24.03 -21.08 -11.60
CA TRP A 971 23.92 -20.95 -10.15
C TRP A 971 22.53 -21.39 -9.70
N THR A 972 22.42 -21.94 -8.49
CA THR A 972 21.10 -22.11 -7.87
C THR A 972 20.58 -20.75 -7.40
N ARG A 973 19.26 -20.64 -7.22
CA ARG A 973 18.63 -19.46 -6.61
C ARG A 973 19.26 -19.16 -5.24
N GLU A 974 19.41 -20.19 -4.39
CA GLU A 974 20.06 -20.11 -3.07
C GLU A 974 21.47 -19.53 -3.14
N GLU A 975 22.30 -19.97 -4.11
CA GLU A 975 23.67 -19.43 -4.27
C GLU A 975 23.67 -17.93 -4.62
N VAL A 976 22.65 -17.46 -5.35
CA VAL A 976 22.49 -16.03 -5.67
C VAL A 976 21.99 -15.27 -4.44
N GLU A 977 20.99 -15.78 -3.72
CA GLU A 977 20.44 -15.16 -2.52
C GLU A 977 21.50 -15.03 -1.41
N ASP A 978 22.33 -16.07 -1.21
CA ASP A 978 23.47 -16.04 -0.28
C ASP A 978 24.50 -14.97 -0.68
N LEU A 979 24.77 -14.82 -1.98
CA LEU A 979 25.66 -13.79 -2.49
C LEU A 979 25.06 -12.40 -2.25
N MET A 980 23.75 -12.22 -2.46
CA MET A 980 23.06 -10.94 -2.26
C MET A 980 22.96 -10.56 -0.79
N ALA A 981 22.74 -11.51 0.12
CA ALA A 981 22.75 -11.26 1.55
C ALA A 981 24.11 -10.75 2.06
N GLN A 982 25.21 -11.34 1.58
CA GLN A 982 26.56 -10.86 1.88
C GLN A 982 26.83 -9.48 1.27
N ASN A 983 26.34 -9.28 0.05
CA ASN A 983 26.47 -8.00 -0.65
C ASN A 983 25.73 -6.87 0.11
N ARG A 984 24.51 -7.12 0.61
CA ARG A 984 23.77 -6.17 1.47
C ARG A 984 24.56 -5.81 2.74
N GLN A 985 25.15 -6.79 3.42
CA GLN A 985 25.98 -6.53 4.60
C GLN A 985 27.19 -5.62 4.27
N GLU A 986 27.86 -5.85 3.14
CA GLU A 986 28.96 -4.99 2.69
C GLU A 986 28.48 -3.61 2.21
N GLN A 987 27.30 -3.54 1.59
CA GLN A 987 26.66 -2.28 1.22
C GLN A 987 26.38 -1.44 2.46
N ASP A 988 25.92 -2.03 3.55
CA ASP A 988 25.56 -1.30 4.78
C ASP A 988 26.76 -0.97 5.67
N ASP A 989 27.91 -1.62 5.44
CA ASP A 989 29.14 -1.36 6.16
C ASP A 989 29.72 0.01 5.78
N ARG A 990 29.51 0.99 6.65
CA ARG A 990 30.04 2.36 6.50
C ARG A 990 31.57 2.45 6.58
N SER A 991 32.27 1.36 6.91
CA SER A 991 33.73 1.29 6.82
C SER A 991 34.21 0.97 5.39
N ILE A 992 33.31 0.51 4.52
CA ILE A 992 33.56 0.28 3.10
C ILE A 992 33.14 1.55 2.33
N HIS A 993 34.11 2.37 1.94
CA HIS A 993 33.88 3.61 1.20
C HIS A 993 33.75 3.35 -0.31
N ALA A 994 32.83 2.45 -0.68
CA ALA A 994 32.56 2.12 -2.07
C ALA A 994 31.63 3.15 -2.73
N TYR A 995 31.77 3.30 -4.04
CA TYR A 995 30.89 4.10 -4.89
C TYR A 995 30.82 3.54 -6.31
N TYR A 996 29.70 3.77 -6.99
CA TYR A 996 29.57 3.56 -8.43
C TYR A 996 29.84 4.86 -9.19
N SER A 997 30.46 4.75 -10.37
CA SER A 997 30.67 5.92 -11.23
C SER A 997 29.44 6.12 -12.11
N ILE A 998 28.91 7.34 -12.13
CA ILE A 998 27.86 7.77 -13.04
C ILE A 998 28.46 8.69 -14.08
N TRP A 999 28.12 8.47 -15.34
CA TRP A 999 28.63 9.22 -16.46
C TRP A 999 27.50 9.93 -17.19
N SER A 1000 27.69 11.23 -17.43
CA SER A 1000 26.88 11.99 -18.38
C SER A 1000 27.72 12.24 -19.62
N ILE A 1001 27.23 11.78 -20.77
CA ILE A 1001 27.90 11.84 -22.06
C ILE A 1001 26.97 12.52 -23.04
N TYR A 1002 27.40 13.60 -23.66
CA TYR A 1002 26.59 14.22 -24.69
C TYR A 1002 27.42 14.76 -25.84
N GLY A 1003 26.81 14.76 -27.03
CA GLY A 1003 27.43 15.24 -28.26
C GLY A 1003 26.41 15.94 -29.15
N LYS A 1004 26.90 16.85 -29.99
CA LYS A 1004 26.09 17.65 -30.91
C LYS A 1004 26.19 17.08 -32.33
N LYS A 1005 25.06 16.97 -33.04
CA LYS A 1005 25.06 16.71 -34.48
C LYS A 1005 25.52 17.98 -35.23
N PRO A 1006 26.50 17.91 -36.16
CA PRO A 1006 26.99 19.09 -36.86
C PRO A 1006 25.91 19.88 -37.60
N GLU A 1007 26.00 21.22 -37.59
CA GLU A 1007 25.02 22.13 -38.23
C GLU A 1007 25.06 22.11 -39.78
N ARG A 1008 26.07 21.48 -40.39
CA ARG A 1008 26.24 21.38 -41.84
C ARG A 1008 26.69 19.98 -42.24
N THR A 1009 25.87 19.27 -43.00
CA THR A 1009 26.28 18.11 -43.81
C THR A 1009 27.04 18.60 -45.05
N GLY A 1010 28.27 19.08 -44.84
CA GLY A 1010 29.16 19.51 -45.92
C GLY A 1010 30.17 18.43 -46.26
N PHE A 1011 30.13 17.92 -47.50
CA PHE A 1011 31.16 17.07 -48.09
C PHE A 1011 32.59 17.58 -47.79
N VAL A 1012 33.46 16.66 -47.37
CA VAL A 1012 34.90 16.70 -47.70
C VAL A 1012 35.15 15.60 -48.71
#